data_AF-A0A9R0D4E8-F1
#
_entry.id   AF-A0A9R0D4E8-F1
#
_cell.length_a   1.000
_cell.length_b   1.000
_cell.length_c   1.000
_cell.angle_alpha   90.00
_cell.angle_beta   90.00
_cell.angle_gamma   90.00
#
_symmetry.space_group_name_H-M   'P 1'
#
loop_
_entity.id
_entity.type
_entity.pdbx_description
1 polymer ?
#
loop_
_entity_poly.entity_id
_entity_poly.type
_entity_poly.pdbx_seq_one_letter_code
_entity_poly.pdbx_strand_id
1 'polypeptide(L)'
;MSVRRLRSFRVLLVVLVFANTSRALVDEVLDVLKLGKEVGEEVLNSWDVFGKPFNATGGVDLPVVRRREREIMARLAVVSRSIEKLEISVQKVGDIALFLAKKGNKPTRLELRLHEMSDLLNRVAWSNRQMREYVGQQENLERSTLQDFAEWCVSHDPGALPGLLERVHALVVPPHKNLLGRGLLQLIMDDLTEEDSDVCDLQMSPHQLIYDMYNTIALTEIKGYAMMQFSWMLLRIYGRGNFTQEASLTRQRYSERTGQTATAARAALAMSKRDLYRCDPPVHTSATYAEVTRLLQGYVENEVDMNGDATCKENCAFYTLTENHGCYMEQFCYKQDKCRGRIIDCQYLDSDMWVCPASRHSQRRYEWIEYENGRTLGRVGSCRLGATKVDSWWRWTLTHCSYCFCLCEDEASVAERFFSLREVLADINENKVVTGMRLVKLGKVFHIQIYQGKLVERGFVESSEEVLAQAFDPEQAGVLEGVDYHTLTYERRAIDLDELDSPSGHVLTGARFRMIGAHLHFEIRATPFNYTTGKLHPEKSQWISNDNTEGSHTPRTRLELYKPDLPTRSHAALRIDSQHDQYIEFTHSDFDADAAQSTVPFIDVQPVVPSKALNTKGATLLSGAGLYHRGARGSGGFIGVKVITYDYSKHVKAEPPPSEFVDESETTEFVPIVN
;
A
#
# COMPACT_ATOMS: atom_id res chain seq x y z
N MET A 1 35.07 42.20 36.49
CA MET A 1 34.88 40.74 36.28
C MET A 1 33.53 40.21 36.79
N SER A 2 32.43 40.98 36.75
CA SER A 2 31.15 40.55 37.37
C SER A 2 29.98 40.32 36.39
N VAL A 3 30.10 40.69 35.11
CA VAL A 3 28.96 40.61 34.16
C VAL A 3 28.96 39.34 33.29
N ARG A 4 30.09 38.62 33.18
CA ARG A 4 30.20 37.37 32.40
C ARG A 4 29.72 36.10 33.13
N ARG A 5 29.68 36.09 34.47
CA ARG A 5 29.21 34.93 35.24
C ARG A 5 27.68 34.84 35.33
N LEU A 6 26.95 35.96 35.27
CA LEU A 6 25.49 35.96 35.36
C LEU A 6 24.81 35.46 34.07
N ARG A 7 25.43 35.67 32.89
CA ARG A 7 24.91 35.14 31.61
C ARG A 7 25.12 33.63 31.47
N SER A 8 26.24 33.11 31.96
CA SER A 8 26.51 31.66 31.91
C SER A 8 25.57 30.85 32.82
N PHE A 9 25.16 31.42 33.96
CA PHE A 9 24.22 30.75 34.88
C PHE A 9 22.77 30.75 34.36
N ARG A 10 22.33 31.80 33.65
CA ARG A 10 21.00 31.82 33.00
C ARG A 10 20.92 30.89 31.79
N VAL A 11 22.00 30.74 31.02
CA VAL A 11 22.05 29.79 29.90
C VAL A 11 22.07 28.35 30.41
N LEU A 12 22.78 28.05 31.50
CA LEU A 12 22.80 26.71 32.09
C LEU A 12 21.44 26.31 32.70
N LEU A 13 20.71 27.26 33.28
CA LEU A 13 19.37 27.00 33.86
C LEU A 13 18.30 26.82 32.78
N VAL A 14 18.41 27.53 31.64
CA VAL A 14 17.56 27.29 30.47
C VAL A 14 17.89 25.94 29.82
N VAL A 15 19.17 25.55 29.73
CA VAL A 15 19.56 24.23 29.21
C VAL A 15 19.15 23.10 30.17
N LEU A 16 19.14 23.30 31.49
CA LEU A 16 18.63 22.31 32.45
C LEU A 16 17.09 22.24 32.49
N VAL A 17 16.38 23.33 32.19
CA VAL A 17 14.92 23.31 32.00
C VAL A 17 14.56 22.65 30.66
N PHE A 18 15.39 22.77 29.62
CA PHE A 18 15.23 22.00 28.36
C PHE A 18 15.73 20.54 28.46
N ALA A 19 16.68 20.22 29.34
CA ALA A 19 17.15 18.85 29.57
C ALA A 19 16.23 18.04 30.50
N ASN A 20 15.38 18.68 31.32
CA ASN A 20 14.37 18.01 32.15
C ASN A 20 12.94 18.06 31.58
N THR A 21 12.75 18.62 30.39
CA THR A 21 11.46 18.58 29.66
C THR A 21 11.44 17.60 28.50
N SER A 22 12.51 16.84 28.29
CA SER A 22 12.62 15.79 27.26
C SER A 22 12.28 14.37 27.77
N ARG A 23 11.65 14.26 28.94
CA ARG A 23 11.18 12.98 29.51
C ARG A 23 9.65 12.87 29.71
N ALA A 24 8.88 13.77 29.12
CA ALA A 24 7.42 13.67 29.12
C ALA A 24 6.92 13.80 27.68
N LEU A 25 5.96 12.93 27.31
CA LEU A 25 5.32 12.79 26.00
C LEU A 25 6.08 11.92 24.98
N VAL A 26 6.31 10.66 25.37
CA VAL A 26 5.95 9.58 24.44
C VAL A 26 4.51 9.25 24.81
N ASP A 27 3.55 9.76 24.03
CA ASP A 27 2.15 9.40 24.20
C ASP A 27 2.03 7.88 23.99
N GLU A 28 1.55 7.20 25.02
CA GLU A 28 1.19 5.79 24.99
C GLU A 28 0.10 5.62 23.92
N VAL A 29 0.46 5.11 22.73
CA VAL A 29 -0.51 4.76 21.70
C VAL A 29 -1.29 3.55 22.21
N LEU A 30 -2.44 3.82 22.81
CA LEU A 30 -3.41 2.80 23.20
C LEU A 30 -3.93 2.08 21.95
N ASP A 31 -4.41 0.85 22.13
CA ASP A 31 -5.18 0.10 21.13
C ASP A 31 -6.52 -0.29 21.75
N VAL A 32 -7.53 -0.49 20.91
CA VAL A 32 -8.92 -0.75 21.26
C VAL A 32 -9.03 -1.94 22.21
N LEU A 33 -8.23 -2.99 22.03
CA LEU A 33 -8.21 -4.14 22.94
C LEU A 33 -7.71 -3.78 24.34
N LYS A 34 -6.56 -3.09 24.44
CA LYS A 34 -5.99 -2.66 25.73
C LYS A 34 -6.98 -1.78 26.47
N LEU A 35 -7.55 -0.83 25.75
CA LEU A 35 -8.54 0.09 26.27
C LEU A 35 -9.79 -0.66 26.74
N GLY A 36 -10.30 -1.62 25.96
CA GLY A 36 -11.45 -2.43 26.34
C GLY A 36 -11.25 -3.13 27.68
N LYS A 37 -10.06 -3.71 27.90
CA LYS A 37 -9.68 -4.33 29.17
C LYS A 37 -9.56 -3.33 30.31
N GLU A 38 -8.81 -2.24 30.12
CA GLU A 38 -8.62 -1.19 31.14
C GLU A 38 -9.96 -0.57 31.57
N VAL A 39 -10.84 -0.29 30.60
CA VAL A 39 -12.19 0.24 30.87
C VAL A 39 -13.05 -0.81 31.57
N GLY A 40 -12.95 -2.08 31.18
CA GLY A 40 -13.62 -3.19 31.85
C GLY A 40 -13.23 -3.32 33.32
N GLU A 41 -11.93 -3.33 33.63
CA GLU A 41 -11.38 -3.41 34.98
C GLU A 41 -11.76 -2.18 35.83
N GLU A 42 -11.65 -0.96 35.28
CA GLU A 42 -12.02 0.26 36.02
C GLU A 42 -13.53 0.32 36.32
N VAL A 43 -14.37 -0.14 35.39
CA VAL A 43 -15.83 -0.24 35.61
C VAL A 43 -16.16 -1.25 36.70
N LEU A 44 -15.51 -2.42 36.72
CA LEU A 44 -15.70 -3.43 37.78
C LEU A 44 -15.29 -2.89 39.14
N ASN A 45 -14.08 -2.33 39.23
CA ASN A 45 -13.57 -1.70 40.45
C ASN A 45 -14.49 -0.57 40.95
N SER A 46 -15.15 0.14 40.04
CA SER A 46 -16.16 1.15 40.39
C SER A 46 -17.41 0.50 40.98
N TRP A 47 -17.91 -0.60 40.39
CA TRP A 47 -19.04 -1.35 40.93
C TRP A 47 -18.74 -1.98 42.29
N ASP A 48 -17.53 -2.42 42.59
CA ASP A 48 -17.18 -2.91 43.94
C ASP A 48 -17.32 -1.83 45.02
N VAL A 49 -17.02 -0.58 44.67
CA VAL A 49 -17.12 0.57 45.58
C VAL A 49 -18.56 1.06 45.72
N PHE A 50 -19.32 1.10 44.63
CA PHE A 50 -20.68 1.67 44.60
C PHE A 50 -21.81 0.62 44.59
N GLY A 51 -21.47 -0.67 44.51
CA GLY A 51 -22.38 -1.80 44.40
C GLY A 51 -22.99 -2.25 45.73
N LYS A 52 -22.52 -1.70 46.85
CA LYS A 52 -23.14 -1.91 48.17
C LYS A 52 -24.40 -1.06 48.31
N PRO A 53 -25.56 -1.65 48.69
CA PRO A 53 -26.83 -0.93 48.79
C PRO A 53 -26.71 0.26 49.74
N PHE A 54 -27.16 1.43 49.27
CA PHE A 54 -27.26 2.65 50.05
C PHE A 54 -28.72 2.86 50.44
N ASN A 55 -29.06 2.67 51.71
CA ASN A 55 -30.40 2.93 52.25
C ASN A 55 -30.60 4.44 52.44
N ALA A 56 -30.79 5.18 51.35
CA ALA A 56 -31.26 6.56 51.40
C ALA A 56 -32.79 6.59 51.44
N THR A 57 -33.38 6.07 52.51
CA THR A 57 -34.79 6.31 52.79
C THR A 57 -34.92 7.68 53.46
N GLY A 58 -35.33 8.68 52.68
CA GLY A 58 -35.83 9.95 53.22
C GLY A 58 -34.85 11.12 53.18
N GLY A 59 -34.83 11.85 52.06
CA GLY A 59 -34.73 13.32 51.99
C GLY A 59 -33.52 14.07 52.57
N VAL A 60 -32.59 13.44 53.30
CA VAL A 60 -31.53 14.14 54.02
C VAL A 60 -30.22 13.34 53.93
N ASP A 61 -29.47 13.52 52.83
CA ASP A 61 -28.01 13.26 52.78
C ASP A 61 -27.35 13.80 51.48
N LEU A 62 -27.76 15.02 51.06
CA LEU A 62 -27.17 15.74 49.92
C LEU A 62 -25.62 15.80 49.90
N PRO A 63 -24.91 15.95 51.03
CA PRO A 63 -23.43 15.97 51.04
C PRO A 63 -22.81 14.62 50.68
N VAL A 64 -23.40 13.52 51.14
CA VAL A 64 -22.89 12.16 50.91
C VAL A 64 -23.13 11.74 49.47
N VAL A 65 -24.31 12.04 48.93
CA VAL A 65 -24.63 11.81 47.51
C VAL A 65 -23.70 12.60 46.60
N ARG A 66 -23.49 13.91 46.88
CA ARG A 66 -22.53 14.73 46.13
C ARG A 66 -21.09 14.19 46.22
N ARG A 67 -20.68 13.67 47.37
CA ARG A 67 -19.33 13.08 47.53
C ARG A 67 -19.16 11.81 46.69
N ARG A 68 -20.14 10.91 46.70
CA ARG A 68 -20.12 9.68 45.87
C ARG A 68 -20.20 10.00 44.38
N GLU A 69 -21.02 10.99 44.01
CA GLU A 69 -21.11 11.48 42.63
C GLU A 69 -19.75 11.99 42.14
N ARG A 70 -19.02 12.77 42.95
CA ARG A 70 -17.66 13.23 42.61
C ARG A 70 -16.69 12.09 42.39
N GLU A 71 -16.81 11.04 43.18
CA GLU A 71 -15.93 9.88 43.05
C GLU A 71 -16.24 9.06 41.78
N ILE A 72 -17.52 8.85 41.46
CA ILE A 72 -17.95 8.22 40.19
C ILE A 72 -17.44 9.02 38.99
N MET A 73 -17.64 10.34 38.99
CA MET A 73 -17.19 11.21 37.89
C MET A 73 -15.67 11.27 37.77
N ALA A 74 -14.94 11.22 38.89
CA ALA A 74 -13.47 11.16 38.86
C ALA A 74 -12.96 9.87 38.20
N ARG A 75 -13.58 8.72 38.46
CA ARG A 75 -13.24 7.45 37.79
C ARG A 75 -13.61 7.47 36.31
N LEU A 76 -14.78 8.02 35.98
CA LEU A 76 -15.15 8.23 34.59
C LEU A 76 -14.20 9.19 33.86
N ALA A 77 -13.63 10.19 34.55
CA ALA A 77 -12.62 11.07 33.98
C ALA A 77 -11.32 10.33 33.62
N VAL A 78 -10.97 9.26 34.36
CA VAL A 78 -9.84 8.39 34.03
C VAL A 78 -10.15 7.60 32.76
N VAL A 79 -11.29 6.90 32.73
CA VAL A 79 -11.76 6.14 31.56
C VAL A 79 -11.85 7.04 30.31
N SER A 80 -12.43 8.22 30.45
CA SER A 80 -12.63 9.17 29.34
C SER A 80 -11.30 9.63 28.74
N ARG A 81 -10.27 9.86 29.59
CA ARG A 81 -8.92 10.22 29.13
C ARG A 81 -8.26 9.09 28.36
N SER A 82 -8.41 7.84 28.80
CA SER A 82 -7.89 6.67 28.04
C SER A 82 -8.58 6.53 26.67
N ILE A 83 -9.90 6.73 26.61
CA ILE A 83 -10.67 6.72 25.36
C ILE A 83 -10.22 7.85 24.42
N GLU A 84 -9.98 9.05 24.95
CA GLU A 84 -9.59 10.22 24.16
C GLU A 84 -8.24 10.04 23.45
N LYS A 85 -7.24 9.49 24.15
CA LYS A 85 -5.93 9.18 23.55
C LYS A 85 -6.07 8.30 22.30
N LEU A 86 -6.99 7.35 22.31
CA LEU A 86 -7.24 6.46 21.17
C LEU A 86 -8.08 7.12 20.07
N GLU A 87 -9.03 7.98 20.42
CA GLU A 87 -9.94 8.66 19.48
C GLU A 87 -9.20 9.53 18.46
N ILE A 88 -8.07 10.13 18.85
CA ILE A 88 -7.18 10.92 17.97
C ILE A 88 -6.63 10.07 16.80
N SER A 89 -6.64 8.73 16.91
CA SER A 89 -6.09 7.83 15.89
C SER A 89 -7.12 7.20 14.93
N VAL A 90 -8.44 7.39 15.13
CA VAL A 90 -9.50 6.51 14.55
C VAL A 90 -10.54 7.23 13.63
N GLN A 91 -10.34 8.48 13.18
CA GLN A 91 -11.31 9.18 12.30
C GLN A 91 -11.21 8.77 10.81
N LYS A 92 -12.03 7.80 10.35
CA LYS A 92 -11.95 7.29 8.96
C LYS A 92 -13.28 7.17 8.19
N VAL A 93 -14.37 6.75 8.86
CA VAL A 93 -15.59 6.28 8.15
C VAL A 93 -16.33 7.39 7.37
N GLY A 94 -16.39 8.61 7.90
CA GLY A 94 -17.10 9.72 7.26
C GLY A 94 -16.45 10.18 5.95
N ASP A 95 -15.12 10.23 5.91
CA ASP A 95 -14.36 10.67 4.74
C ASP A 95 -14.48 9.66 3.59
N ILE A 96 -14.48 8.37 3.90
CA ILE A 96 -14.66 7.29 2.93
C ILE A 96 -16.07 7.32 2.34
N ALA A 97 -17.10 7.53 3.17
CA ALA A 97 -18.48 7.68 2.69
C ALA A 97 -18.62 8.86 1.72
N LEU A 98 -18.05 10.01 2.09
CA LEU A 98 -18.06 11.21 1.24
C LEU A 98 -17.25 11.01 -0.05
N PHE A 99 -16.15 10.26 0.02
CA PHE A 99 -15.32 9.93 -1.12
C PHE A 99 -16.09 9.08 -2.14
N LEU A 100 -16.73 7.99 -1.69
CA LEU A 100 -17.53 7.11 -2.56
C LEU A 100 -18.73 7.85 -3.16
N ALA A 101 -19.40 8.72 -2.39
CA ALA A 101 -20.52 9.54 -2.85
C ALA A 101 -20.16 10.50 -4.00
N LYS A 102 -18.91 10.99 -4.05
CA LYS A 102 -18.45 11.89 -5.12
C LYS A 102 -18.23 11.18 -6.46
N LYS A 103 -18.03 9.86 -6.44
CA LYS A 103 -17.70 9.06 -7.63
C LYS A 103 -18.94 8.57 -8.38
N GLY A 104 -20.06 8.37 -7.68
CA GLY A 104 -21.30 7.83 -8.25
C GLY A 104 -22.27 8.91 -8.75
N ASN A 105 -22.96 8.64 -9.87
CA ASN A 105 -24.16 9.40 -10.28
C ASN A 105 -25.42 9.02 -9.46
N LYS A 106 -25.37 7.93 -8.67
CA LYS A 106 -26.41 7.46 -7.74
C LYS A 106 -25.77 6.78 -6.53
N PRO A 107 -26.37 6.91 -5.33
CA PRO A 107 -25.80 6.30 -4.12
C PRO A 107 -25.86 4.78 -4.18
N THR A 108 -24.73 4.12 -3.94
CA THR A 108 -24.67 2.65 -3.84
C THR A 108 -25.25 2.17 -2.50
N ARG A 109 -25.57 0.87 -2.41
CA ARG A 109 -26.01 0.27 -1.14
C ARG A 109 -24.94 0.41 -0.06
N LEU A 110 -23.66 0.28 -0.42
CA LEU A 110 -22.54 0.48 0.48
C LEU A 110 -22.49 1.92 1.00
N GLU A 111 -22.62 2.92 0.12
CA GLU A 111 -22.60 4.34 0.48
C GLU A 111 -23.69 4.68 1.50
N LEU A 112 -24.93 4.23 1.27
CA LEU A 112 -26.03 4.45 2.20
C LEU A 112 -25.76 3.85 3.58
N ARG A 113 -25.15 2.66 3.62
CA ARG A 113 -24.80 1.97 4.88
C ARG A 113 -23.62 2.62 5.59
N LEU A 114 -22.63 3.13 4.86
CA LEU A 114 -21.53 3.90 5.42
C LEU A 114 -22.01 5.26 5.98
N HIS A 115 -22.95 5.91 5.30
CA HIS A 115 -23.57 7.14 5.80
C HIS A 115 -24.39 6.88 7.09
N GLU A 116 -25.21 5.82 7.11
CA GLU A 116 -25.94 5.41 8.32
C GLU A 116 -24.97 5.08 9.47
N MET A 117 -23.90 4.33 9.20
CA MET A 117 -22.85 4.03 10.16
C MET A 117 -22.22 5.32 10.70
N SER A 118 -21.83 6.24 9.82
CA SER A 118 -21.22 7.53 10.19
C SER A 118 -22.14 8.36 11.10
N ASP A 119 -23.43 8.47 10.79
CA ASP A 119 -24.41 9.18 11.63
C ASP A 119 -24.50 8.55 13.03
N LEU A 120 -24.62 7.23 13.11
CA LEU A 120 -24.72 6.51 14.40
C LEU A 120 -23.44 6.69 15.24
N LEU A 121 -22.27 6.50 14.64
CA LEU A 121 -20.98 6.71 15.30
C LEU A 121 -20.84 8.14 15.82
N ASN A 122 -21.26 9.13 15.03
CA ASN A 122 -21.21 10.55 15.41
C ASN A 122 -22.14 10.89 16.58
N ARG A 123 -23.33 10.30 16.64
CA ARG A 123 -24.26 10.48 17.77
C ARG A 123 -23.69 9.93 19.07
N VAL A 124 -23.11 8.72 19.04
CA VAL A 124 -22.44 8.14 20.23
C VAL A 124 -21.23 8.97 20.63
N ALA A 125 -20.42 9.42 19.67
CA ALA A 125 -19.28 10.29 19.94
C ALA A 125 -19.71 11.64 20.54
N TRP A 126 -20.81 12.23 20.06
CA TRP A 126 -21.38 13.45 20.62
C TRP A 126 -21.85 13.25 22.06
N SER A 127 -22.59 12.17 22.36
CA SER A 127 -23.01 11.86 23.73
C SER A 127 -21.82 11.64 24.67
N ASN A 128 -20.77 10.98 24.18
CA ASN A 128 -19.53 10.80 24.93
C ASN A 128 -18.82 12.14 25.21
N ARG A 129 -18.82 13.08 24.25
CA ARG A 129 -18.31 14.44 24.49
C ARG A 129 -19.15 15.20 25.52
N GLN A 130 -20.48 15.11 25.44
CA GLN A 130 -21.37 15.70 26.45
C GLN A 130 -21.09 15.15 27.84
N MET A 131 -20.91 13.83 27.98
CA MET A 131 -20.54 13.23 29.26
C MET A 131 -19.21 13.78 29.82
N ARG A 132 -18.21 13.98 28.95
CA ARG A 132 -16.92 14.59 29.35
C ARG A 132 -17.08 16.04 29.81
N GLU A 133 -17.90 16.83 29.12
CA GLU A 133 -18.24 18.19 29.54
C GLU A 133 -18.90 18.18 30.92
N TYR A 134 -19.78 17.21 31.18
CA TYR A 134 -20.43 17.07 32.49
C TYR A 134 -19.47 16.69 33.60
N VAL A 135 -18.52 15.79 33.32
CA VAL A 135 -17.42 15.47 34.24
C VAL A 135 -16.59 16.72 34.56
N GLY A 136 -16.31 17.56 33.57
CA GLY A 136 -15.53 18.79 33.76
C GLY A 136 -16.26 19.90 34.52
N GLN A 137 -17.59 19.96 34.45
CA GLN A 137 -18.42 21.00 35.08
C GLN A 137 -19.18 20.52 36.32
N GLN A 138 -18.79 19.39 36.89
CA GLN A 138 -19.55 18.71 37.93
C GLN A 138 -19.97 19.60 39.11
N GLU A 139 -19.13 20.55 39.53
CA GLU A 139 -19.44 21.42 40.68
C GLU A 139 -20.61 22.39 40.44
N ASN A 140 -20.93 22.66 39.16
CA ASN A 140 -21.91 23.66 38.75
C ASN A 140 -23.19 23.04 38.16
N LEU A 141 -23.21 21.72 37.91
CA LEU A 141 -24.33 21.07 37.26
C LEU A 141 -25.44 20.72 38.25
N GLU A 142 -26.68 20.95 37.81
CA GLU A 142 -27.86 20.50 38.52
C GLU A 142 -27.99 18.99 38.46
N ARG A 143 -28.45 18.39 39.57
CA ARG A 143 -28.66 16.94 39.66
C ARG A 143 -29.63 16.42 38.60
N SER A 144 -30.66 17.18 38.28
CA SER A 144 -31.63 16.82 37.25
C SER A 144 -30.95 16.62 35.88
N THR A 145 -29.98 17.46 35.53
CA THR A 145 -29.25 17.36 34.26
C THR A 145 -28.48 16.05 34.15
N LEU A 146 -27.75 15.67 35.21
CA LEU A 146 -26.99 14.42 35.25
C LEU A 146 -27.92 13.19 35.28
N GLN A 147 -29.05 13.31 35.98
CA GLN A 147 -30.05 12.25 36.03
C GLN A 147 -30.70 12.05 34.65
N ASP A 148 -31.14 13.11 33.97
CA ASP A 148 -31.77 13.04 32.66
C ASP A 148 -30.82 12.43 31.62
N PHE A 149 -29.54 12.83 31.65
CA PHE A 149 -28.52 12.21 30.81
C PHE A 149 -28.33 10.72 31.12
N ALA A 150 -28.25 10.36 32.40
CA ALA A 150 -28.11 8.96 32.81
C ALA A 150 -29.32 8.11 32.41
N GLU A 151 -30.54 8.63 32.55
CA GLU A 151 -31.78 7.98 32.10
C GLU A 151 -31.77 7.79 30.57
N TRP A 152 -31.29 8.76 29.80
CA TRP A 152 -31.12 8.62 28.35
C TRP A 152 -30.10 7.54 27.98
N CYS A 153 -28.94 7.49 28.65
CA CYS A 153 -27.89 6.50 28.34
C CYS A 153 -28.34 5.05 28.54
N VAL A 154 -29.36 4.79 29.35
CA VAL A 154 -29.85 3.44 29.66
C VAL A 154 -31.29 3.19 29.24
N SER A 155 -31.90 4.15 28.54
CA SER A 155 -33.28 4.07 28.07
C SER A 155 -33.47 2.95 27.04
N HIS A 156 -34.68 2.38 27.02
CA HIS A 156 -35.10 1.40 26.02
C HIS A 156 -35.56 2.05 24.70
N ASP A 157 -35.50 3.38 24.61
CA ASP A 157 -35.86 4.11 23.39
C ASP A 157 -34.89 3.79 22.24
N PRO A 158 -35.37 3.54 21.00
CA PRO A 158 -34.50 3.25 19.86
C PRO A 158 -33.51 4.37 19.50
N GLY A 159 -33.82 5.63 19.85
CA GLY A 159 -32.95 6.79 19.67
C GLY A 159 -32.00 7.04 20.84
N ALA A 160 -32.12 6.29 21.94
CA ALA A 160 -31.21 6.33 23.07
C ALA A 160 -29.93 5.52 22.81
N LEU A 161 -28.92 5.71 23.65
CA LEU A 161 -27.60 5.09 23.49
C LEU A 161 -27.64 3.56 23.24
N PRO A 162 -28.43 2.75 23.95
CA PRO A 162 -28.49 1.31 23.69
C PRO A 162 -29.03 0.99 22.29
N GLY A 163 -30.05 1.73 21.84
CA GLY A 163 -30.63 1.60 20.50
C GLY A 163 -29.66 2.01 19.39
N LEU A 164 -28.85 3.06 19.62
CA LEU A 164 -27.80 3.46 18.67
C LEU A 164 -26.75 2.37 18.48
N LEU A 165 -26.26 1.77 19.58
CA LEU A 165 -25.27 0.69 19.53
C LEU A 165 -25.84 -0.56 18.86
N GLU A 166 -27.10 -0.89 19.14
CA GLU A 166 -27.77 -2.03 18.49
C GLU A 166 -27.88 -1.83 16.98
N ARG A 167 -28.15 -0.60 16.52
CA ARG A 167 -28.17 -0.28 15.08
C ARG A 167 -26.78 -0.36 14.46
N VAL A 168 -25.73 0.12 15.14
CA VAL A 168 -24.33 -0.05 14.69
C VAL A 168 -24.02 -1.53 14.51
N HIS A 169 -24.37 -2.35 15.50
CA HIS A 169 -24.16 -3.79 15.44
C HIS A 169 -24.95 -4.45 14.31
N ALA A 170 -26.23 -4.10 14.12
CA ALA A 170 -27.07 -4.65 13.07
C ALA A 170 -26.58 -4.31 11.64
N LEU A 171 -25.84 -3.21 11.46
CA LEU A 171 -25.19 -2.90 10.18
C LEU A 171 -24.03 -3.85 9.87
N VAL A 172 -23.33 -4.32 10.89
CA VAL A 172 -22.20 -5.25 10.75
C VAL A 172 -22.67 -6.70 10.69
N VAL A 173 -23.59 -7.06 11.57
CA VAL A 173 -24.15 -8.40 11.77
C VAL A 173 -25.68 -8.33 11.65
N PRO A 174 -26.23 -8.41 10.43
CA PRO A 174 -27.67 -8.30 10.23
C PRO A 174 -28.43 -9.48 10.87
N PRO A 175 -29.52 -9.24 11.62
CA PRO A 175 -30.27 -10.30 12.31
C PRO A 175 -30.99 -11.26 11.36
N HIS A 176 -31.29 -10.81 10.13
CA HIS A 176 -31.93 -11.63 9.09
C HIS A 176 -31.13 -11.57 7.79
N LYS A 177 -30.03 -12.33 7.71
CA LYS A 177 -29.13 -12.37 6.54
C LYS A 177 -29.85 -12.56 5.20
N ASN A 178 -30.93 -13.34 5.18
CA ASN A 178 -31.68 -13.68 3.96
C ASN A 178 -32.73 -12.62 3.54
N LEU A 179 -33.11 -11.69 4.43
CA LEU A 179 -34.15 -10.66 4.20
C LEU A 179 -33.57 -9.25 4.17
N LEU A 180 -32.62 -8.94 5.05
CA LEU A 180 -32.00 -7.61 5.20
C LEU A 180 -30.67 -7.48 4.43
N GLY A 181 -30.22 -8.58 3.84
CA GLY A 181 -29.03 -8.71 2.99
C GLY A 181 -27.69 -8.75 3.74
N ARG A 182 -26.60 -8.54 2.98
CA ARG A 182 -25.20 -8.67 3.44
C ARG A 182 -24.84 -7.58 4.46
N GLY A 183 -23.94 -7.90 5.40
CA GLY A 183 -23.42 -6.95 6.39
C GLY A 183 -22.48 -5.94 5.75
N LEU A 184 -22.27 -4.79 6.41
CA LEU A 184 -21.45 -3.70 5.89
C LEU A 184 -20.03 -4.13 5.50
N LEU A 185 -19.38 -4.97 6.32
CA LEU A 185 -18.03 -5.47 6.04
C LEU A 185 -17.98 -6.35 4.77
N GLN A 186 -19.06 -7.07 4.48
CA GLN A 186 -19.17 -7.87 3.26
C GLN A 186 -19.44 -6.99 2.04
N LEU A 187 -20.27 -5.96 2.17
CA LEU A 187 -20.51 -4.99 1.09
C LEU A 187 -19.22 -4.27 0.68
N ILE A 188 -18.34 -3.94 1.62
CA ILE A 188 -17.02 -3.38 1.32
C ILE A 188 -16.20 -4.34 0.46
N MET A 189 -16.24 -5.64 0.76
CA MET A 189 -15.52 -6.62 -0.04
C MET A 189 -16.12 -6.71 -1.45
N ASP A 190 -17.43 -6.83 -1.57
CA ASP A 190 -18.11 -6.98 -2.85
C ASP A 190 -17.83 -5.77 -3.76
N ASP A 191 -18.11 -4.55 -3.27
CA ASP A 191 -18.00 -3.34 -4.09
C ASP A 191 -16.53 -2.97 -4.40
N LEU A 192 -15.58 -3.20 -3.49
CA LEU A 192 -14.16 -2.85 -3.72
C LEU A 192 -13.33 -3.96 -4.38
N THR A 193 -13.86 -5.17 -4.54
CA THR A 193 -13.16 -6.24 -5.27
C THR A 193 -13.46 -6.24 -6.77
N GLU A 194 -14.56 -5.60 -7.18
CA GLU A 194 -15.03 -5.56 -8.56
C GLU A 194 -14.33 -4.50 -9.42
N GLU A 195 -13.79 -3.43 -8.83
CA GLU A 195 -13.12 -2.35 -9.56
C GLU A 195 -11.70 -2.02 -9.05
N ASP A 196 -10.69 -2.26 -9.89
CA ASP A 196 -9.30 -1.79 -9.71
C ASP A 196 -9.20 -0.27 -9.46
N SER A 197 -10.22 0.49 -9.87
CA SER A 197 -10.28 1.95 -9.78
C SER A 197 -10.40 2.45 -8.33
N ASP A 198 -11.08 1.71 -7.43
CA ASP A 198 -11.35 2.17 -6.07
C ASP A 198 -10.15 2.04 -5.13
N VAL A 199 -9.35 0.98 -5.31
CA VAL A 199 -8.08 0.78 -4.58
C VAL A 199 -7.12 1.95 -4.84
N CYS A 200 -7.11 2.43 -6.07
CA CYS A 200 -6.26 3.52 -6.49
C CYS A 200 -6.70 4.89 -5.97
N ASP A 201 -7.99 5.16 -5.88
CA ASP A 201 -8.43 6.47 -5.39
C ASP A 201 -8.34 6.55 -3.86
N LEU A 202 -8.68 5.45 -3.17
CA LEU A 202 -8.61 5.37 -1.70
C LEU A 202 -7.16 5.30 -1.18
N GLN A 203 -6.21 4.84 -2.02
CA GLN A 203 -4.82 4.58 -1.63
C GLN A 203 -4.71 3.70 -0.38
N MET A 204 -5.62 2.73 -0.27
CA MET A 204 -5.83 1.84 0.86
C MET A 204 -6.34 0.48 0.37
N SER A 205 -5.85 -0.62 0.95
CA SER A 205 -6.37 -1.94 0.62
C SER A 205 -7.75 -2.17 1.27
N PRO A 206 -8.64 -2.97 0.66
CA PRO A 206 -9.92 -3.36 1.29
C PRO A 206 -9.71 -3.99 2.68
N HIS A 207 -8.63 -4.76 2.85
CA HIS A 207 -8.24 -5.30 4.15
C HIS A 207 -7.98 -4.22 5.20
N GLN A 208 -7.20 -3.21 4.86
CA GLN A 208 -6.91 -2.09 5.76
C GLN A 208 -8.19 -1.32 6.12
N LEU A 209 -9.08 -1.08 5.14
CA LEU A 209 -10.35 -0.40 5.37
C LEU A 209 -11.26 -1.17 6.36
N ILE A 210 -11.39 -2.48 6.18
CA ILE A 210 -12.19 -3.34 7.06
C ILE A 210 -11.62 -3.33 8.49
N TYR A 211 -10.29 -3.40 8.65
CA TYR A 211 -9.64 -3.37 9.95
C TYR A 211 -9.82 -2.03 10.65
N ASP A 212 -9.64 -0.94 9.92
CA ASP A 212 -9.85 0.42 10.42
C ASP A 212 -11.30 0.63 10.89
N MET A 213 -12.27 0.17 10.09
CA MET A 213 -13.69 0.27 10.46
C MET A 213 -14.03 -0.57 11.68
N TYR A 214 -13.48 -1.78 11.80
CA TYR A 214 -13.60 -2.61 13.00
C TYR A 214 -13.12 -1.87 14.25
N ASN A 215 -11.94 -1.24 14.19
CA ASN A 215 -11.38 -0.48 15.30
C ASN A 215 -12.28 0.72 15.69
N THR A 216 -12.85 1.42 14.71
CA THR A 216 -13.82 2.50 14.96
C THR A 216 -15.10 2.01 15.64
N ILE A 217 -15.64 0.87 15.20
CA ILE A 217 -16.85 0.28 15.79
C ILE A 217 -16.58 -0.19 17.22
N ALA A 218 -15.47 -0.91 17.43
CA ALA A 218 -15.10 -1.41 18.75
C ALA A 218 -14.82 -0.27 19.74
N LEU A 219 -14.17 0.82 19.31
CA LEU A 219 -14.02 2.03 20.14
C LEU A 219 -15.38 2.66 20.51
N THR A 220 -16.33 2.67 19.58
CA THR A 220 -17.69 3.17 19.84
C THR A 220 -18.43 2.30 20.85
N GLU A 221 -18.30 0.98 20.77
CA GLU A 221 -18.86 0.04 21.75
C GLU A 221 -18.25 0.27 23.15
N ILE A 222 -16.94 0.52 23.25
CA ILE A 222 -16.28 0.84 24.53
C ILE A 222 -16.85 2.14 25.12
N LYS A 223 -17.00 3.20 24.32
CA LYS A 223 -17.62 4.47 24.75
C LYS A 223 -19.04 4.24 25.27
N GLY A 224 -19.83 3.49 24.50
CA GLY A 224 -21.20 3.13 24.85
C GLY A 224 -21.30 2.36 26.16
N TYR A 225 -20.48 1.32 26.31
CA TYR A 225 -20.41 0.50 27.52
C TYR A 225 -20.04 1.33 28.75
N ALA A 226 -18.98 2.15 28.67
CA ALA A 226 -18.58 3.02 29.75
C ALA A 226 -19.71 3.97 30.18
N MET A 227 -20.31 4.70 29.23
CA MET A 227 -21.42 5.61 29.52
C MET A 227 -22.58 4.90 30.23
N MET A 228 -23.05 3.76 29.71
CA MET A 228 -24.15 2.99 30.32
C MET A 228 -23.83 2.54 31.75
N GLN A 229 -22.63 2.04 32.00
CA GLN A 229 -22.23 1.51 33.32
C GLN A 229 -22.18 2.63 34.37
N PHE A 230 -21.56 3.76 34.04
CA PHE A 230 -21.53 4.92 34.93
C PHE A 230 -22.92 5.54 35.12
N SER A 231 -23.79 5.52 34.10
CA SER A 231 -25.18 5.96 34.24
C SER A 231 -25.98 5.09 35.21
N TRP A 232 -25.83 3.76 35.18
CA TRP A 232 -26.45 2.88 36.17
C TRP A 232 -25.98 3.18 37.60
N MET A 233 -24.69 3.45 37.79
CA MET A 233 -24.15 3.87 39.10
C MET A 233 -24.74 5.21 39.57
N LEU A 234 -24.86 6.19 38.68
CA LEU A 234 -25.47 7.50 38.98
C LEU A 234 -26.93 7.37 39.40
N LEU A 235 -27.74 6.63 38.64
CA LEU A 235 -29.15 6.41 38.96
C LEU A 235 -29.33 5.69 40.31
N ARG A 236 -28.41 4.78 40.63
CA ARG A 236 -28.40 4.09 41.93
C ARG A 236 -28.11 5.04 43.09
N ILE A 237 -27.07 5.88 43.01
CA ILE A 237 -26.78 6.85 44.09
C ILE A 237 -27.85 7.93 44.22
N TYR A 238 -28.62 8.18 43.14
CA TYR A 238 -29.78 9.04 43.15
C TYR A 238 -31.05 8.37 43.71
N GLY A 239 -30.97 7.10 44.13
CA GLY A 239 -32.07 6.39 44.77
C GLY A 239 -33.18 5.99 43.80
N ARG A 240 -32.88 5.85 42.50
CA ARG A 240 -33.87 5.46 41.47
C ARG A 240 -34.06 3.95 41.35
N GLY A 241 -33.17 3.15 41.92
CA GLY A 241 -33.20 1.68 41.84
C GLY A 241 -31.85 1.04 42.18
N ASN A 242 -31.80 -0.30 42.22
CA ASN A 242 -30.58 -1.06 42.52
C ASN A 242 -29.67 -1.23 41.28
N PHE A 243 -30.26 -1.40 40.10
CA PHE A 243 -29.61 -1.46 38.78
C PHE A 243 -28.45 -2.47 38.59
N THR A 244 -28.22 -3.38 39.55
CA THR A 244 -27.15 -4.39 39.48
C THR A 244 -27.40 -5.41 38.38
N GLN A 245 -28.65 -5.86 38.23
CA GLN A 245 -29.02 -6.84 37.22
C GLN A 245 -28.94 -6.22 35.82
N GLU A 246 -29.39 -4.97 35.69
CA GLU A 246 -29.36 -4.20 34.47
C GLU A 246 -27.92 -3.93 34.03
N ALA A 247 -27.03 -3.58 34.95
CA ALA A 247 -25.61 -3.43 34.69
C ALA A 247 -24.94 -4.74 34.25
N SER A 248 -25.30 -5.86 34.86
CA SER A 248 -24.85 -7.21 34.45
C SER A 248 -25.33 -7.55 33.04
N LEU A 249 -26.60 -7.31 32.72
CA LEU A 249 -27.15 -7.49 31.38
C LEU A 249 -26.48 -6.57 30.35
N THR A 250 -26.17 -5.32 30.70
CA THR A 250 -25.39 -4.42 29.84
C THR A 250 -24.00 -4.99 29.52
N ARG A 251 -23.33 -5.59 30.52
CA ARG A 251 -22.03 -6.24 30.34
C ARG A 251 -22.11 -7.46 29.41
N GLN A 252 -23.12 -8.31 29.61
CA GLN A 252 -23.37 -9.46 28.74
C GLN A 252 -23.62 -9.03 27.29
N ARG A 253 -24.51 -8.05 27.05
CA ARG A 253 -24.81 -7.56 25.70
C ARG A 253 -23.59 -6.95 25.02
N TYR A 254 -22.76 -6.20 25.75
CA TYR A 254 -21.50 -5.68 25.23
C TYR A 254 -20.55 -6.82 24.79
N SER A 255 -20.41 -7.85 25.63
CA SER A 255 -19.60 -9.05 25.31
C SER A 255 -20.11 -9.76 24.06
N GLU A 256 -21.42 -9.96 23.96
CA GLU A 256 -22.05 -10.62 22.80
C GLU A 256 -21.84 -9.80 21.50
N ARG A 257 -22.15 -8.50 21.51
CA ARG A 257 -22.02 -7.65 20.31
C ARG A 257 -20.57 -7.52 19.86
N THR A 258 -19.63 -7.30 20.77
CA THR A 258 -18.20 -7.19 20.43
C THR A 258 -17.65 -8.52 19.91
N GLY A 259 -18.02 -9.65 20.52
CA GLY A 259 -17.65 -10.99 20.05
C GLY A 259 -18.16 -11.31 18.65
N GLN A 260 -19.43 -10.99 18.36
CA GLN A 260 -20.02 -11.18 17.04
C GLN A 260 -19.41 -10.24 15.99
N THR A 261 -19.21 -8.96 16.31
CA THR A 261 -18.54 -7.97 15.45
C THR A 261 -17.11 -8.39 15.13
N ALA A 262 -16.32 -8.83 16.12
CA ALA A 262 -14.96 -9.32 15.91
C ALA A 262 -14.93 -10.58 15.02
N THR A 263 -15.93 -11.46 15.15
CA THR A 263 -16.06 -12.66 14.32
C THR A 263 -16.38 -12.30 12.86
N ALA A 264 -17.31 -11.36 12.65
CA ALA A 264 -17.63 -10.84 11.32
C ALA A 264 -16.42 -10.14 10.67
N ALA A 265 -15.69 -9.33 11.43
CA ALA A 265 -14.47 -8.67 10.98
C ALA A 265 -13.37 -9.67 10.59
N ARG A 266 -13.11 -10.69 11.41
CA ARG A 266 -12.14 -11.75 11.05
C ARG A 266 -12.51 -12.47 9.76
N ALA A 267 -13.79 -12.81 9.59
CA ALA A 267 -14.27 -13.47 8.37
C ALA A 267 -14.08 -12.58 7.14
N ALA A 268 -14.38 -11.28 7.25
CA ALA A 268 -14.20 -10.33 6.16
C ALA A 268 -12.71 -10.09 5.83
N LEU A 269 -11.86 -9.94 6.85
CA LEU A 269 -10.42 -9.75 6.69
C LEU A 269 -9.72 -10.95 6.04
N ALA A 270 -10.16 -12.17 6.36
CA ALA A 270 -9.59 -13.39 5.79
C ALA A 270 -9.84 -13.53 4.28
N MET A 271 -10.84 -12.84 3.75
CA MET A 271 -11.24 -12.91 2.33
C MET A 271 -10.89 -11.64 1.54
N SER A 272 -10.41 -10.58 2.20
CA SER A 272 -10.15 -9.30 1.55
C SER A 272 -8.76 -9.22 0.94
N LYS A 273 -8.65 -8.54 -0.21
CA LYS A 273 -7.35 -8.27 -0.85
C LYS A 273 -6.51 -7.31 0.00
N ARG A 274 -5.21 -7.58 0.04
CA ARG A 274 -4.20 -6.78 0.77
C ARG A 274 -3.32 -5.95 -0.16
N ASP A 275 -3.50 -6.12 -1.47
CA ASP A 275 -2.68 -5.50 -2.50
C ASP A 275 -2.97 -4.01 -2.63
N LEU A 276 -1.91 -3.24 -2.88
CA LEU A 276 -1.98 -1.84 -3.23
C LEU A 276 -0.97 -1.54 -4.34
N TYR A 277 -1.39 -0.76 -5.32
CA TYR A 277 -0.57 -0.32 -6.44
C TYR A 277 -1.03 1.07 -6.91
N ARG A 278 -0.28 1.68 -7.83
CA ARG A 278 -0.64 2.98 -8.42
C ARG A 278 -1.36 2.78 -9.76
N CYS A 279 -2.49 3.46 -9.93
CA CYS A 279 -3.19 3.52 -11.21
C CYS A 279 -2.50 4.43 -12.20
N ASP A 280 -2.96 4.37 -13.45
CA ASP A 280 -2.55 5.31 -14.48
C ASP A 280 -2.93 6.74 -14.10
N PRO A 281 -2.01 7.70 -14.19
CA PRO A 281 -2.35 9.11 -14.13
C PRO A 281 -3.23 9.48 -15.33
N PRO A 282 -4.01 10.57 -15.24
CA PRO A 282 -4.79 11.06 -16.39
C PRO A 282 -3.95 11.31 -17.65
N VAL A 283 -2.68 11.71 -17.45
CA VAL A 283 -1.69 11.91 -18.51
C VAL A 283 -0.34 11.42 -18.00
N HIS A 284 0.29 10.52 -18.75
CA HIS A 284 1.66 10.10 -18.48
C HIS A 284 2.66 11.20 -18.84
N THR A 285 3.57 11.47 -17.92
CA THR A 285 4.71 12.37 -18.10
C THR A 285 5.99 11.69 -17.65
N SER A 286 7.15 12.30 -17.89
CA SER A 286 8.46 11.80 -17.43
C SER A 286 8.58 11.68 -15.90
N ALA A 287 7.64 12.22 -15.13
CA ALA A 287 7.56 12.04 -13.68
C ALA A 287 6.81 10.76 -13.25
N THR A 288 6.12 10.11 -14.19
CA THR A 288 5.22 8.97 -13.92
C THR A 288 5.74 7.66 -14.51
N TYR A 289 6.62 7.73 -15.52
CA TYR A 289 7.23 6.54 -16.10
C TYR A 289 8.67 6.81 -16.54
N ALA A 290 9.42 5.74 -16.75
CA ALA A 290 10.75 5.75 -17.33
C ALA A 290 10.89 4.64 -18.38
N GLU A 291 11.73 4.85 -19.38
CA GLU A 291 11.94 3.92 -20.49
C GLU A 291 13.33 3.27 -20.39
N VAL A 292 13.40 1.97 -20.67
CA VAL A 292 14.65 1.35 -21.11
C VAL A 292 14.93 1.89 -22.52
N THR A 293 16.15 2.32 -22.80
CA THR A 293 16.49 2.89 -24.11
C THR A 293 17.66 2.15 -24.74
N ARG A 294 17.71 2.15 -26.09
CA ARG A 294 18.78 1.57 -26.91
C ARG A 294 19.05 0.06 -26.67
N LEU A 295 18.03 -0.71 -26.23
CA LEU A 295 18.16 -2.17 -26.03
C LEU A 295 17.89 -2.97 -27.32
N LEU A 296 16.74 -2.78 -27.96
CA LEU A 296 16.40 -3.38 -29.25
C LEU A 296 15.65 -2.34 -30.07
N GLN A 297 16.37 -1.60 -30.91
CA GLN A 297 15.78 -0.55 -31.75
C GLN A 297 15.86 -0.90 -33.23
N GLY A 298 14.79 -0.65 -33.98
CA GLY A 298 14.79 -0.79 -35.44
C GLY A 298 15.94 0.00 -36.07
N TYR A 299 16.70 -0.66 -36.95
CA TYR A 299 17.92 -0.15 -37.55
C TYR A 299 18.01 -0.61 -39.01
N VAL A 300 18.25 0.32 -39.93
CA VAL A 300 18.45 0.03 -41.34
C VAL A 300 19.94 -0.09 -41.61
N GLU A 301 20.41 -1.19 -42.18
CA GLU A 301 21.82 -1.38 -42.52
C GLU A 301 21.99 -2.11 -43.85
N ASN A 302 23.03 -1.79 -44.61
CA ASN A 302 23.30 -2.50 -45.86
C ASN A 302 24.08 -3.79 -45.59
N GLU A 303 23.79 -4.84 -46.36
CA GLU A 303 24.52 -6.12 -46.29
C GLU A 303 26.05 -5.96 -46.36
N VAL A 304 26.53 -5.02 -47.17
CA VAL A 304 27.97 -4.74 -47.35
C VAL A 304 28.66 -4.26 -46.07
N ASP A 305 27.91 -3.66 -45.14
CA ASP A 305 28.45 -3.05 -43.92
C ASP A 305 28.32 -3.99 -42.70
N MET A 306 27.70 -5.15 -42.87
CA MET A 306 27.42 -6.14 -41.82
C MET A 306 28.36 -7.35 -41.84
N ASN A 307 29.42 -7.32 -42.65
CA ASN A 307 30.47 -8.34 -42.66
C ASN A 307 31.86 -7.75 -42.89
N GLY A 308 32.89 -8.36 -42.31
CA GLY A 308 34.28 -7.90 -42.42
C GLY A 308 34.87 -7.95 -43.84
N ASP A 309 34.29 -8.74 -44.74
CA ASP A 309 34.74 -8.86 -46.14
C ASP A 309 34.19 -7.74 -47.05
N ALA A 310 33.28 -6.92 -46.54
CA ALA A 310 32.55 -5.89 -47.30
C ALA A 310 31.91 -6.44 -48.59
N THR A 311 31.15 -7.53 -48.47
CA THR A 311 30.46 -8.20 -49.60
C THR A 311 28.94 -8.31 -49.37
N CYS A 312 28.19 -8.63 -50.43
CA CYS A 312 26.73 -8.83 -50.39
C CYS A 312 26.37 -10.24 -50.87
N LYS A 313 27.15 -11.25 -50.44
CA LYS A 313 26.99 -12.63 -50.90
C LYS A 313 25.80 -13.34 -50.26
N GLU A 314 25.39 -12.85 -49.10
CA GLU A 314 24.33 -13.43 -48.28
C GLU A 314 23.00 -12.72 -48.56
N ASN A 315 22.03 -12.86 -47.66
CA ASN A 315 20.80 -12.07 -47.67
C ASN A 315 20.54 -11.52 -46.26
N CYS A 316 19.56 -10.63 -46.11
CA CYS A 316 19.27 -10.03 -44.81
C CYS A 316 19.00 -11.06 -43.69
N ALA A 317 18.31 -12.17 -43.99
CA ALA A 317 17.96 -13.20 -43.00
C ALA A 317 19.16 -14.02 -42.51
N PHE A 318 20.29 -14.00 -43.22
CA PHE A 318 21.54 -14.62 -42.78
C PHE A 318 22.11 -13.93 -41.53
N TYR A 319 21.90 -12.61 -41.41
CA TYR A 319 22.44 -11.80 -40.33
C TYR A 319 21.55 -11.87 -39.08
N THR A 320 21.54 -13.03 -38.42
CA THR A 320 20.83 -13.22 -37.14
C THR A 320 21.56 -12.51 -35.99
N LEU A 321 22.89 -12.41 -36.05
CA LEU A 321 23.73 -11.66 -35.11
C LEU A 321 25.02 -11.22 -35.81
N THR A 322 25.29 -9.92 -35.83
CA THR A 322 26.49 -9.30 -36.42
C THR A 322 26.79 -7.96 -35.74
N GLU A 323 27.76 -7.21 -36.25
CA GLU A 323 28.11 -5.86 -35.84
C GLU A 323 28.34 -4.98 -37.07
N ASN A 324 28.43 -3.65 -36.85
CA ASN A 324 28.81 -2.75 -37.93
C ASN A 324 30.32 -2.88 -38.20
N HIS A 325 30.68 -3.27 -39.43
CA HIS A 325 32.08 -3.45 -39.86
C HIS A 325 32.63 -2.26 -40.66
N GLY A 326 31.79 -1.29 -41.03
CA GLY A 326 32.21 -0.18 -41.86
C GLY A 326 31.07 0.72 -42.33
N CYS A 327 31.41 1.54 -43.32
CA CYS A 327 30.43 2.32 -44.06
C CYS A 327 30.92 2.49 -45.49
N TYR A 328 30.52 1.54 -46.34
CA TYR A 328 30.95 1.42 -47.71
C TYR A 328 30.55 2.67 -48.49
N MET A 329 31.55 3.36 -49.05
CA MET A 329 31.38 4.57 -49.86
C MET A 329 30.54 5.67 -49.20
N GLU A 330 30.54 5.75 -47.86
CA GLU A 330 29.79 6.78 -47.11
C GLU A 330 28.30 6.85 -47.54
N GLN A 331 27.68 5.69 -47.79
CA GLN A 331 26.27 5.58 -48.18
C GLN A 331 25.32 5.96 -47.01
N PHE A 332 24.18 5.28 -46.87
CA PHE A 332 23.20 5.62 -45.83
C PHE A 332 23.76 5.52 -44.41
N CYS A 333 24.67 4.58 -44.16
CA CYS A 333 25.42 4.42 -42.90
C CYS A 333 26.15 5.69 -42.41
N TYR A 334 26.46 6.66 -43.28
CA TYR A 334 27.06 7.95 -42.91
C TYR A 334 26.02 9.01 -42.55
N LYS A 335 24.77 8.82 -42.97
CA LYS A 335 23.65 9.75 -42.79
C LYS A 335 22.79 9.44 -41.56
N GLN A 336 23.05 8.32 -40.89
CA GLN A 336 22.34 7.88 -39.70
C GLN A 336 23.28 7.70 -38.50
N ASP A 337 22.70 7.63 -37.31
CA ASP A 337 23.43 7.21 -36.11
C ASP A 337 23.76 5.72 -36.22
N LYS A 338 25.04 5.36 -36.08
CA LYS A 338 25.51 3.98 -36.24
C LYS A 338 25.03 3.11 -35.08
N CYS A 339 24.78 1.84 -35.33
CA CYS A 339 24.69 0.85 -34.27
C CYS A 339 26.10 0.48 -33.81
N ARG A 340 26.47 0.79 -32.57
CA ARG A 340 27.84 0.55 -32.06
C ARG A 340 27.99 -0.73 -31.24
N GLY A 341 26.88 -1.39 -30.94
CA GLY A 341 26.87 -2.71 -30.32
C GLY A 341 26.56 -3.79 -31.35
N ARG A 342 25.49 -4.56 -31.08
CA ARG A 342 25.13 -5.74 -31.86
C ARG A 342 23.95 -5.44 -32.79
N ILE A 343 24.03 -5.93 -34.01
CA ILE A 343 22.95 -5.94 -34.99
C ILE A 343 22.35 -7.35 -35.00
N ILE A 344 21.05 -7.45 -34.80
CA ILE A 344 20.35 -8.70 -34.46
C ILE A 344 19.11 -8.84 -35.33
N ASP A 345 18.74 -10.08 -35.69
CA ASP A 345 17.48 -10.45 -36.34
C ASP A 345 17.13 -9.58 -37.56
N CYS A 346 18.05 -9.48 -38.51
CA CYS A 346 17.83 -8.75 -39.75
C CYS A 346 16.82 -9.44 -40.67
N GLN A 347 16.00 -8.62 -41.33
CA GLN A 347 15.03 -9.08 -42.33
C GLN A 347 15.00 -8.15 -43.55
N TYR A 348 14.72 -8.74 -44.70
CA TYR A 348 14.46 -7.99 -45.93
C TYR A 348 12.98 -7.62 -45.97
N LEU A 349 12.68 -6.33 -46.13
CA LEU A 349 11.30 -5.82 -46.22
C LEU A 349 10.98 -5.34 -47.64
N ASP A 350 11.80 -4.45 -48.19
CA ASP A 350 11.77 -4.03 -49.60
C ASP A 350 13.12 -3.40 -50.01
N SER A 351 13.35 -3.20 -51.30
CA SER A 351 14.63 -2.72 -51.85
C SER A 351 14.84 -1.23 -51.61
N ASP A 352 13.79 -0.43 -51.77
CA ASP A 352 13.87 1.03 -51.81
C ASP A 352 12.90 1.66 -50.80
N MET A 353 13.39 2.66 -50.05
CA MET A 353 12.66 3.27 -48.95
C MET A 353 13.01 4.74 -48.72
N TRP A 354 12.10 5.47 -48.09
CA TRP A 354 12.32 6.79 -47.51
C TRP A 354 12.37 6.68 -46.00
N VAL A 355 13.50 7.06 -45.43
CA VAL A 355 13.72 7.06 -43.98
C VAL A 355 13.60 8.48 -43.45
N CYS A 356 12.69 8.70 -42.50
CA CYS A 356 12.63 9.96 -41.76
C CYS A 356 13.43 9.85 -40.46
N PRO A 357 14.61 10.50 -40.36
CA PRO A 357 15.41 10.47 -39.14
C PRO A 357 14.73 11.24 -38.02
N ALA A 358 14.84 10.71 -36.80
CA ALA A 358 14.38 11.38 -35.60
C ALA A 358 15.27 12.58 -35.24
N SER A 359 14.75 13.45 -34.38
CA SER A 359 15.52 14.59 -33.83
C SER A 359 16.83 14.12 -33.17
N ARG A 360 17.91 14.90 -33.29
CA ARG A 360 19.20 14.62 -32.63
C ARG A 360 19.13 14.56 -31.11
N HIS A 361 18.07 15.10 -30.51
CA HIS A 361 17.81 15.06 -29.07
C HIS A 361 16.81 13.96 -28.69
N SER A 362 16.34 13.17 -29.66
CA SER A 362 15.46 12.04 -29.44
C SER A 362 16.27 10.79 -29.09
N GLN A 363 15.65 9.90 -28.32
CA GLN A 363 16.19 8.55 -28.11
C GLN A 363 15.91 7.61 -29.29
N ARG A 364 15.07 8.04 -30.23
CA ARG A 364 14.70 7.30 -31.44
C ARG A 364 15.74 7.51 -32.54
N ARG A 365 15.87 6.55 -33.46
CA ARG A 365 16.65 6.69 -34.72
C ARG A 365 15.77 7.26 -35.83
N TYR A 366 14.54 6.79 -35.92
CA TYR A 366 13.59 7.15 -36.98
C TYR A 366 12.24 7.61 -36.41
N GLU A 367 11.57 8.53 -37.11
CA GLU A 367 10.15 8.83 -36.85
C GLU A 367 9.25 7.82 -37.57
N TRP A 368 9.58 7.52 -38.84
CA TRP A 368 8.90 6.56 -39.69
C TRP A 368 9.79 6.13 -40.87
N ILE A 369 9.43 5.02 -41.51
CA ILE A 369 10.02 4.53 -42.76
C ILE A 369 8.88 4.20 -43.73
N GLU A 370 9.01 4.60 -44.99
CA GLU A 370 8.04 4.34 -46.05
C GLU A 370 8.73 3.61 -47.21
N TYR A 371 8.24 2.43 -47.57
CA TYR A 371 8.75 1.61 -48.68
C TYR A 371 8.04 1.95 -49.99
N GLU A 372 8.71 1.74 -51.14
CA GLU A 372 8.13 2.01 -52.46
C GLU A 372 6.85 1.20 -52.75
N ASN A 373 6.70 0.01 -52.17
CA ASN A 373 5.48 -0.79 -52.26
C ASN A 373 4.28 -0.23 -51.46
N GLY A 374 4.45 0.89 -50.74
CA GLY A 374 3.43 1.54 -49.91
C GLY A 374 3.35 1.02 -48.47
N ARG A 375 4.18 0.05 -48.06
CA ARG A 375 4.28 -0.37 -46.66
C ARG A 375 4.96 0.71 -45.84
N THR A 376 4.44 0.95 -44.65
CA THR A 376 4.97 1.97 -43.73
C THR A 376 5.31 1.35 -42.37
N LEU A 377 6.44 1.76 -41.80
CA LEU A 377 6.81 1.49 -40.42
C LEU A 377 6.71 2.78 -39.61
N GLY A 378 5.92 2.76 -38.53
CA GLY A 378 5.60 3.97 -37.79
C GLY A 378 4.55 4.84 -38.49
N ARG A 379 4.29 6.01 -37.92
CA ARG A 379 3.25 6.92 -38.42
C ARG A 379 3.84 7.93 -39.39
N VAL A 380 3.63 7.69 -40.69
CA VAL A 380 4.08 8.61 -41.75
C VAL A 380 3.44 9.98 -41.58
N GLY A 381 4.27 11.00 -41.65
CA GLY A 381 3.89 12.39 -41.42
C GLY A 381 4.98 13.36 -41.87
N SER A 382 4.94 14.59 -41.37
CA SER A 382 5.96 15.58 -41.74
C SER A 382 7.34 15.20 -41.20
N CYS A 383 8.35 15.18 -42.07
CA CYS A 383 9.73 14.90 -41.68
C CYS A 383 10.54 16.19 -41.53
N ARG A 384 10.79 16.62 -40.28
CA ARG A 384 11.45 17.91 -39.99
C ARG A 384 12.87 18.00 -40.50
N LEU A 385 13.62 16.90 -40.45
CA LEU A 385 15.01 16.83 -40.89
C LEU A 385 15.16 16.45 -42.38
N GLY A 386 14.04 16.27 -43.08
CA GLY A 386 14.01 15.74 -44.45
C GLY A 386 14.11 14.22 -44.48
N ALA A 387 13.33 13.59 -45.34
CA ALA A 387 13.42 12.14 -45.57
C ALA A 387 14.64 11.83 -46.46
N THR A 388 15.38 10.79 -46.12
CA THR A 388 16.51 10.30 -46.93
C THR A 388 16.03 9.11 -47.76
N LYS A 389 16.20 9.20 -49.10
CA LYS A 389 15.98 8.06 -49.99
C LYS A 389 17.13 7.06 -49.84
N VAL A 390 16.81 5.78 -49.67
CA VAL A 390 17.73 4.67 -49.43
C VAL A 390 17.39 3.58 -50.45
N ASP A 391 18.31 3.36 -51.39
CA ASP A 391 18.10 2.47 -52.54
C ASP A 391 19.07 1.30 -52.49
N SER A 392 18.55 0.08 -52.67
CA SER A 392 19.40 -1.09 -52.86
C SER A 392 20.06 -1.06 -54.24
N TRP A 393 21.21 -1.70 -54.39
CA TRP A 393 22.05 -1.51 -55.58
C TRP A 393 22.78 -2.76 -56.04
N TRP A 394 23.22 -2.77 -57.29
CA TRP A 394 23.95 -3.89 -57.90
C TRP A 394 25.46 -3.62 -57.93
N ARG A 395 26.24 -4.54 -57.35
CA ARG A 395 27.69 -4.57 -57.47
C ARG A 395 28.09 -5.32 -58.74
N TRP A 396 28.76 -4.61 -59.66
CA TRP A 396 29.25 -5.13 -60.94
C TRP A 396 28.22 -6.02 -61.69
N THR A 397 26.93 -5.65 -61.63
CA THR A 397 25.78 -6.36 -62.24
C THR A 397 25.54 -7.82 -61.84
N LEU A 398 26.28 -8.38 -60.86
CA LEU A 398 26.21 -9.80 -60.49
C LEU A 398 25.74 -10.05 -59.06
N THR A 399 25.91 -9.09 -58.15
CA THR A 399 25.55 -9.24 -56.74
C THR A 399 24.71 -8.06 -56.29
N HIS A 400 23.51 -8.32 -55.78
CA HIS A 400 22.62 -7.29 -55.23
C HIS A 400 22.98 -7.02 -53.77
N CYS A 401 23.10 -5.76 -53.40
CA CYS A 401 23.37 -5.31 -52.05
C CYS A 401 22.10 -4.66 -51.50
N SER A 402 21.39 -5.39 -50.65
CA SER A 402 20.10 -4.95 -50.13
C SER A 402 20.27 -4.17 -48.83
N TYR A 403 19.35 -3.24 -48.57
CA TYR A 403 19.19 -2.67 -47.23
C TYR A 403 18.27 -3.56 -46.39
N CYS A 404 18.78 -3.96 -45.23
CA CYS A 404 18.11 -4.81 -44.27
C CYS A 404 17.52 -3.97 -43.14
N PHE A 405 16.38 -4.40 -42.63
CA PHE A 405 15.82 -3.87 -41.39
C PHE A 405 16.12 -4.84 -40.26
N CYS A 406 16.87 -4.38 -39.26
CA CYS A 406 17.40 -5.17 -38.16
C CYS A 406 17.03 -4.54 -36.81
N LEU A 407 17.39 -5.22 -35.73
CA LEU A 407 17.39 -4.66 -34.39
C LEU A 407 18.80 -4.29 -33.99
N CYS A 408 18.97 -3.09 -33.45
CA CYS A 408 20.21 -2.62 -32.86
C CYS A 408 20.13 -2.70 -31.34
N GLU A 409 21.09 -3.43 -30.77
CA GLU A 409 21.44 -3.38 -29.37
C GLU A 409 22.68 -2.51 -29.20
N ASP A 410 22.53 -1.29 -28.69
CA ASP A 410 23.60 -0.30 -28.72
C ASP A 410 24.62 -0.45 -27.58
N GLU A 411 25.76 0.22 -27.68
CA GLU A 411 26.80 0.16 -26.66
C GLU A 411 26.34 0.77 -25.32
N ALA A 412 26.95 0.31 -24.22
CA ALA A 412 26.64 0.75 -22.85
C ALA A 412 26.80 2.27 -22.63
N SER A 413 27.65 2.92 -23.42
CA SER A 413 27.93 4.36 -23.31
C SER A 413 26.72 5.24 -23.65
N VAL A 414 25.81 4.76 -24.49
CA VAL A 414 24.60 5.49 -24.94
C VAL A 414 23.30 4.84 -24.48
N ALA A 415 23.34 3.58 -24.05
CA ALA A 415 22.16 2.86 -23.59
C ALA A 415 21.80 3.17 -22.13
N GLU A 416 20.51 3.16 -21.81
CA GLU A 416 19.99 3.33 -20.45
C GLU A 416 19.18 2.10 -20.06
N ARG A 417 19.88 0.96 -19.90
CA ARG A 417 19.31 -0.40 -19.80
C ARG A 417 19.86 -1.22 -18.63
N PHE A 418 20.24 -0.54 -17.54
CA PHE A 418 20.89 -1.17 -16.39
C PHE A 418 19.95 -1.26 -15.19
N PHE A 419 19.98 -2.37 -14.46
CA PHE A 419 19.19 -2.58 -13.24
C PHE A 419 20.12 -2.81 -12.05
N SER A 420 19.93 -2.06 -10.97
CA SER A 420 20.70 -2.23 -9.73
C SER A 420 20.38 -3.55 -9.05
N LEU A 421 21.41 -4.33 -8.73
CA LEU A 421 21.35 -5.55 -7.92
C LEU A 421 21.63 -5.28 -6.44
N ARG A 422 22.04 -4.06 -6.09
CA ARG A 422 22.24 -3.64 -4.68
C ARG A 422 20.95 -3.72 -3.89
N GLU A 423 21.05 -4.27 -2.68
CA GLU A 423 19.94 -4.36 -1.75
C GLU A 423 19.56 -3.00 -1.16
N VAL A 424 18.26 -2.84 -0.90
CA VAL A 424 17.72 -1.65 -0.24
C VAL A 424 16.99 -2.09 1.02
N LEU A 425 17.45 -1.57 2.16
CA LEU A 425 17.04 -2.01 3.48
C LEU A 425 16.50 -0.84 4.31
N ALA A 426 15.45 -1.09 5.07
CA ALA A 426 15.04 -0.21 6.16
C ALA A 426 16.05 -0.32 7.31
N ASP A 427 16.17 0.73 8.13
CA ASP A 427 17.01 0.71 9.32
C ASP A 427 16.39 -0.12 10.45
N ILE A 428 16.53 -1.45 10.33
CA ILE A 428 15.97 -2.42 11.26
C ILE A 428 16.62 -2.34 12.66
N ASN A 429 17.84 -1.81 12.77
CA ASN A 429 18.51 -1.61 14.06
C ASN A 429 17.85 -0.47 14.85
N GLU A 430 17.33 0.54 14.15
CA GLU A 430 16.49 1.60 14.71
C GLU A 430 14.99 1.24 14.73
N ASN A 431 14.67 -0.06 14.62
CA ASN A 431 13.30 -0.60 14.63
C ASN A 431 12.40 -0.03 13.51
N LYS A 432 12.98 0.27 12.34
CA LYS A 432 12.24 0.75 11.17
C LYS A 432 11.86 -0.38 10.22
N VAL A 433 10.71 -0.22 9.58
CA VAL A 433 10.13 -1.15 8.59
C VAL A 433 9.86 -0.44 7.28
N VAL A 434 9.71 -1.19 6.19
CA VAL A 434 9.29 -0.63 4.90
C VAL A 434 7.82 -0.25 4.95
N THR A 435 7.50 0.96 4.50
CA THR A 435 6.15 1.55 4.48
C THR A 435 5.67 1.87 3.08
N GLY A 436 6.52 1.70 2.06
CA GLY A 436 6.17 1.91 0.66
C GLY A 436 7.35 1.63 -0.25
N MET A 437 7.11 1.62 -1.57
CA MET A 437 8.12 1.25 -2.55
C MET A 437 7.84 1.89 -3.93
N ARG A 438 8.89 2.09 -4.72
CA ARG A 438 8.83 2.44 -6.15
C ARG A 438 10.05 1.93 -6.91
N LEU A 439 9.93 1.91 -8.23
CA LEU A 439 11.08 1.90 -9.12
C LEU A 439 11.45 3.33 -9.48
N VAL A 440 12.73 3.62 -9.63
CA VAL A 440 13.21 4.94 -10.03
C VAL A 440 14.40 4.79 -10.97
N LYS A 441 14.48 5.65 -11.98
CA LYS A 441 15.65 5.73 -12.86
C LYS A 441 16.55 6.87 -12.42
N LEU A 442 17.79 6.56 -12.02
CA LEU A 442 18.80 7.53 -11.64
C LEU A 442 19.97 7.39 -12.62
N GLY A 443 20.18 8.42 -13.45
CA GLY A 443 21.09 8.32 -14.59
C GLY A 443 20.65 7.19 -15.54
N LYS A 444 21.55 6.25 -15.80
CA LYS A 444 21.30 5.11 -16.69
C LYS A 444 20.70 3.88 -15.98
N VAL A 445 20.59 3.90 -14.64
CA VAL A 445 20.29 2.73 -13.81
C VAL A 445 18.90 2.80 -13.19
N PHE A 446 18.16 1.71 -13.27
CA PHE A 446 16.90 1.49 -12.55
C PHE A 446 17.19 0.92 -11.16
N HIS A 447 16.62 1.56 -10.14
CA HIS A 447 16.76 1.18 -8.74
C HIS A 447 15.40 0.89 -8.12
N ILE A 448 15.40 -0.04 -7.17
CA ILE A 448 14.33 -0.10 -6.16
C ILE A 448 14.56 1.05 -5.19
N GLN A 449 13.49 1.72 -4.80
CA GLN A 449 13.51 2.71 -3.74
C GLN A 449 12.40 2.41 -2.74
N ILE A 450 12.73 2.47 -1.45
CA ILE A 450 11.79 2.19 -0.36
C ILE A 450 11.48 3.44 0.43
N TYR A 451 10.35 3.39 1.11
CA TYR A 451 10.00 4.30 2.19
C TYR A 451 10.07 3.53 3.50
N GLN A 452 10.49 4.18 4.58
CA GLN A 452 10.60 3.53 5.89
C GLN A 452 9.91 4.32 7.00
N GLY A 453 9.57 3.63 8.08
CA GLY A 453 8.95 4.23 9.26
C GLY A 453 9.26 3.44 10.52
N LYS A 454 9.28 4.13 11.67
CA LYS A 454 9.54 3.48 12.96
C LYS A 454 8.33 2.66 13.40
N LEU A 455 8.53 1.36 13.57
CA LEU A 455 7.54 0.45 14.12
C LEU A 455 7.45 0.67 15.63
N VAL A 456 6.22 0.72 16.14
CA VAL A 456 5.92 0.74 17.57
C VAL A 456 4.88 -0.33 17.89
N GLU A 457 4.42 -0.34 19.14
CA GLU A 457 3.48 -1.32 19.66
C GLU A 457 2.27 -1.53 18.74
N ARG A 458 1.84 -2.80 18.65
CA ARG A 458 0.62 -3.24 17.95
C ARG A 458 0.59 -2.88 16.46
N GLY A 459 1.76 -2.91 15.83
CA GLY A 459 1.89 -2.74 14.39
C GLY A 459 1.71 -1.30 13.90
N PHE A 460 1.62 -0.31 14.80
CA PHE A 460 1.57 1.08 14.39
C PHE A 460 2.94 1.55 13.89
N VAL A 461 2.93 2.40 12.86
CA VAL A 461 4.13 3.00 12.29
C VAL A 461 3.99 4.52 12.36
N GLU A 462 4.96 5.17 13.00
CA GLU A 462 4.85 6.59 13.40
C GLU A 462 4.86 7.59 12.24
N SER A 463 5.61 7.29 11.18
CA SER A 463 5.80 8.15 10.01
C SER A 463 6.25 7.32 8.81
N SER A 464 6.30 7.94 7.63
CA SER A 464 6.89 7.37 6.42
C SER A 464 7.86 8.40 5.82
N GLU A 465 9.12 8.02 5.66
CA GLU A 465 10.16 8.85 5.05
C GLU A 465 10.79 8.10 3.86
N GLU A 466 11.20 8.86 2.84
CA GLU A 466 11.89 8.30 1.68
C GLU A 466 13.33 7.91 2.02
N VAL A 467 13.74 6.69 1.69
CA VAL A 467 15.14 6.28 1.74
C VAL A 467 15.77 6.61 0.39
N LEU A 468 16.84 7.41 0.39
CA LEU A 468 17.53 7.77 -0.85
C LEU A 468 18.17 6.52 -1.48
N ALA A 469 17.83 6.25 -2.74
CA ALA A 469 18.50 5.19 -3.50
C ALA A 469 19.97 5.58 -3.73
N GLN A 470 20.87 4.62 -3.54
CA GLN A 470 22.29 4.82 -3.76
C GLN A 470 22.59 4.80 -5.26
N ALA A 471 22.47 5.96 -5.90
CA ALA A 471 22.81 6.13 -7.31
C ALA A 471 24.30 5.82 -7.55
N PHE A 472 24.59 5.16 -8.67
CA PHE A 472 25.93 4.91 -9.15
C PHE A 472 25.96 4.90 -10.68
N ASP A 473 27.15 5.09 -11.25
CA ASP A 473 27.36 4.99 -12.70
C ASP A 473 27.95 3.60 -13.02
N PRO A 474 27.36 2.81 -13.95
CA PRO A 474 27.91 1.54 -14.41
C PRO A 474 29.36 1.62 -14.92
N GLU A 475 29.80 2.77 -15.42
CA GLU A 475 31.15 3.00 -15.94
C GLU A 475 32.15 3.43 -14.85
N GLN A 476 31.68 3.66 -13.61
CA GLN A 476 32.54 4.07 -12.51
C GLN A 476 33.45 2.92 -12.04
N ALA A 477 34.71 3.24 -11.77
CA ALA A 477 35.67 2.30 -11.20
C ALA A 477 35.16 1.70 -9.87
N GLY A 478 35.18 0.36 -9.78
CA GLY A 478 34.75 -0.39 -8.60
C GLY A 478 33.27 -0.80 -8.61
N VAL A 479 32.50 -0.41 -9.64
CA VAL A 479 31.16 -0.93 -9.88
C VAL A 479 31.26 -2.12 -10.83
N LEU A 480 30.70 -3.28 -10.44
CA LEU A 480 30.87 -4.54 -11.15
C LEU A 480 29.54 -5.08 -11.67
N GLU A 481 29.50 -5.44 -12.96
CA GLU A 481 28.37 -6.14 -13.56
C GLU A 481 28.18 -7.53 -12.93
N GLY A 482 26.92 -7.92 -12.70
CA GLY A 482 26.54 -9.16 -12.02
C GLY A 482 26.64 -9.10 -10.49
N VAL A 483 27.24 -8.05 -9.93
CA VAL A 483 27.32 -7.80 -8.48
C VAL A 483 26.53 -6.56 -8.09
N ASP A 484 26.84 -5.42 -8.71
CA ASP A 484 26.19 -4.13 -8.43
C ASP A 484 25.00 -3.87 -9.35
N TYR A 485 25.10 -4.28 -10.61
CA TYR A 485 24.06 -4.09 -11.62
C TYR A 485 24.01 -5.21 -12.65
N HIS A 486 22.89 -5.28 -13.39
CA HIS A 486 22.70 -6.12 -14.56
C HIS A 486 22.46 -5.25 -15.79
N THR A 487 23.13 -5.56 -16.91
CA THR A 487 22.84 -4.94 -18.22
C THR A 487 21.84 -5.80 -18.95
N LEU A 488 20.68 -5.25 -19.31
CA LEU A 488 19.76 -5.97 -20.20
C LEU A 488 20.45 -6.20 -21.55
N THR A 489 20.43 -7.44 -22.03
CA THR A 489 20.89 -7.82 -23.39
C THR A 489 19.79 -8.60 -24.09
N TYR A 490 19.89 -8.83 -25.40
CA TYR A 490 18.97 -9.66 -26.16
C TYR A 490 18.69 -11.00 -25.44
N GLU A 491 19.69 -11.67 -24.93
CA GLU A 491 19.54 -12.97 -24.27
C GLU A 491 19.09 -12.86 -22.80
N ARG A 492 19.27 -11.68 -22.16
CA ARG A 492 19.08 -11.48 -20.72
C ARG A 492 18.22 -10.25 -20.44
N ARG A 493 17.01 -10.27 -20.97
CA ARG A 493 16.02 -9.16 -20.92
C ARG A 493 14.72 -9.52 -20.20
N ALA A 494 14.67 -10.68 -19.54
CA ALA A 494 13.50 -11.11 -18.80
C ALA A 494 13.48 -10.52 -17.38
N ILE A 495 12.30 -10.19 -16.89
CA ILE A 495 12.04 -9.79 -15.51
C ILE A 495 10.83 -10.56 -14.99
N ASP A 496 10.97 -11.10 -13.79
CA ASP A 496 9.92 -11.91 -13.15
C ASP A 496 8.87 -11.02 -12.48
N LEU A 497 7.61 -11.37 -12.70
CA LEU A 497 6.42 -10.72 -12.17
C LEU A 497 5.93 -11.52 -10.97
N ASP A 498 6.70 -11.45 -9.89
CA ASP A 498 6.42 -12.16 -8.65
C ASP A 498 5.77 -11.25 -7.61
N GLU A 499 4.72 -11.78 -6.97
CA GLU A 499 4.09 -11.20 -5.78
C GLU A 499 4.54 -11.99 -4.55
N LEU A 500 5.34 -11.38 -3.67
CA LEU A 500 5.95 -12.04 -2.53
C LEU A 500 5.37 -11.50 -1.23
N ASP A 501 4.98 -12.41 -0.34
CA ASP A 501 4.50 -12.07 1.01
C ASP A 501 5.35 -12.74 2.07
N SER A 502 5.53 -12.05 3.19
CA SER A 502 6.32 -12.59 4.30
C SER A 502 5.52 -13.63 5.10
N PRO A 503 6.20 -14.60 5.74
CA PRO A 503 5.56 -15.54 6.63
C PRO A 503 4.84 -14.83 7.79
N SER A 504 3.84 -15.49 8.38
CA SER A 504 3.13 -14.93 9.52
C SER A 504 4.08 -14.54 10.66
N GLY A 505 3.85 -13.36 11.25
CA GLY A 505 4.72 -12.79 12.30
C GLY A 505 5.96 -12.06 11.78
N HIS A 506 6.06 -11.85 10.46
CA HIS A 506 7.12 -11.05 9.84
C HIS A 506 6.55 -9.78 9.20
N VAL A 507 7.46 -8.85 8.91
CA VAL A 507 7.19 -7.58 8.22
C VAL A 507 8.25 -7.34 7.15
N LEU A 508 7.88 -6.55 6.14
CA LEU A 508 8.77 -6.15 5.06
C LEU A 508 9.84 -5.17 5.57
N THR A 509 11.11 -5.49 5.34
CA THR A 509 12.26 -4.68 5.78
C THR A 509 13.27 -4.38 4.68
N GLY A 510 13.06 -4.87 3.46
CA GLY A 510 13.91 -4.54 2.33
C GLY A 510 13.49 -5.24 1.06
N ALA A 511 14.17 -4.91 -0.03
CA ALA A 511 13.99 -5.55 -1.33
C ALA A 511 15.27 -5.45 -2.17
N ARG A 512 15.43 -6.33 -3.15
CA ARG A 512 16.52 -6.28 -4.13
C ARG A 512 16.15 -7.01 -5.42
N PHE A 513 16.92 -6.75 -6.47
CA PHE A 513 16.97 -7.61 -7.63
C PHE A 513 18.12 -8.60 -7.51
N ARG A 514 17.93 -9.79 -8.06
CA ARG A 514 18.96 -10.82 -8.21
C ARG A 514 18.86 -11.45 -9.59
N MET A 515 19.99 -11.77 -10.20
CA MET A 515 19.99 -12.59 -11.42
C MET A 515 19.90 -14.07 -11.08
N ILE A 516 18.94 -14.78 -11.68
CA ILE A 516 18.93 -16.24 -11.73
C ILE A 516 18.73 -16.62 -13.20
N GLY A 517 19.73 -17.27 -13.79
CA GLY A 517 19.79 -17.48 -15.24
C GLY A 517 19.76 -16.16 -16.03
N ALA A 518 18.79 -16.05 -16.93
CA ALA A 518 18.58 -14.89 -17.80
C ALA A 518 17.55 -13.88 -17.26
N HIS A 519 17.01 -14.11 -16.05
CA HIS A 519 15.90 -13.35 -15.50
C HIS A 519 16.36 -12.46 -14.34
N LEU A 520 15.81 -11.25 -14.30
CA LEU A 520 15.81 -10.38 -13.12
C LEU A 520 14.72 -10.86 -12.15
N HIS A 521 15.12 -11.48 -11.05
CA HIS A 521 14.24 -11.92 -9.98
C HIS A 521 14.10 -10.82 -8.93
N PHE A 522 12.87 -10.57 -8.49
CA PHE A 522 12.57 -9.69 -7.38
C PHE A 522 12.60 -10.49 -6.06
N GLU A 523 13.29 -9.98 -5.05
CA GLU A 523 13.33 -10.57 -3.71
C GLU A 523 12.94 -9.54 -2.66
N ILE A 524 12.23 -10.00 -1.62
CA ILE A 524 11.92 -9.18 -0.45
C ILE A 524 12.68 -9.68 0.78
N ARG A 525 12.99 -8.77 1.70
CA ARG A 525 13.52 -9.12 3.02
C ARG A 525 12.40 -9.08 4.05
N ALA A 526 12.24 -10.17 4.78
CA ALA A 526 11.26 -10.32 5.85
C ALA A 526 11.97 -10.42 7.21
N THR A 527 11.51 -9.65 8.19
CA THR A 527 12.06 -9.68 9.55
C THR A 527 10.95 -10.03 10.54
N PRO A 528 11.14 -11.01 11.44
CA PRO A 528 10.16 -11.31 12.48
C PRO A 528 10.01 -10.13 13.46
N PHE A 529 8.81 -9.97 14.00
CA PHE A 529 8.55 -8.95 15.02
C PHE A 529 7.54 -9.43 16.06
N ASN A 530 7.61 -8.83 17.25
CA ASN A 530 6.57 -8.99 18.26
C ASN A 530 5.49 -7.94 18.04
N TYR A 531 4.27 -8.39 17.69
CA TYR A 531 3.16 -7.47 17.43
C TYR A 531 2.83 -6.61 18.64
N THR A 532 2.75 -7.18 19.84
CA THR A 532 2.36 -6.44 21.05
C THR A 532 3.37 -5.34 21.38
N THR A 533 4.67 -5.62 21.33
CA THR A 533 5.72 -4.65 21.70
C THR A 533 6.23 -3.81 20.53
N GLY A 534 5.92 -4.20 19.29
CA GLY A 534 6.44 -3.55 18.09
C GLY A 534 7.92 -3.76 17.84
N LYS A 535 8.58 -4.72 18.51
CA LYS A 535 10.04 -4.93 18.40
C LYS A 535 10.38 -5.92 17.29
N LEU A 536 11.30 -5.51 16.41
CA LEU A 536 11.90 -6.37 15.38
C LEU A 536 12.95 -7.32 15.98
N HIS A 537 13.20 -8.42 15.27
CA HIS A 537 14.29 -9.36 15.52
C HIS A 537 15.26 -9.38 14.31
N PRO A 538 16.15 -8.38 14.16
CA PRO A 538 17.02 -8.23 13.00
C PRO A 538 17.86 -9.47 12.68
N GLU A 539 18.33 -10.17 13.71
CA GLU A 539 19.19 -11.36 13.62
C GLU A 539 18.50 -12.57 12.97
N LYS A 540 17.17 -12.53 12.85
CA LYS A 540 16.34 -13.58 12.24
C LYS A 540 15.75 -13.16 10.89
N SER A 541 16.27 -12.09 10.29
CA SER A 541 15.80 -11.63 8.98
C SER A 541 16.18 -12.62 7.89
N GLN A 542 15.28 -12.79 6.91
CA GLN A 542 15.47 -13.71 5.79
C GLN A 542 15.05 -13.07 4.47
N TRP A 543 15.68 -13.52 3.38
CA TRP A 543 15.26 -13.19 2.02
C TRP A 543 14.19 -14.18 1.58
N ILE A 544 13.12 -13.66 0.99
CA ILE A 544 12.03 -14.42 0.41
C ILE A 544 12.09 -14.19 -1.10
N SER A 545 12.07 -15.27 -1.86
CA SER A 545 12.15 -15.29 -3.31
C SER A 545 11.22 -16.37 -3.87
N ASN A 546 10.81 -16.20 -5.13
CA ASN A 546 10.34 -17.29 -5.95
C ASN A 546 11.53 -17.75 -6.81
N ASP A 547 11.94 -19.01 -6.65
CA ASP A 547 13.12 -19.56 -7.31
C ASP A 547 12.75 -20.43 -8.52
N ASN A 548 11.54 -20.27 -9.09
CA ASN A 548 11.01 -21.22 -10.07
C ASN A 548 11.92 -21.47 -11.28
N THR A 549 12.28 -20.59 -12.22
CA THR A 549 13.12 -20.98 -13.40
C THR A 549 12.55 -22.04 -14.36
N GLU A 550 13.09 -22.06 -15.59
CA GLU A 550 12.72 -23.00 -16.66
C GLU A 550 13.00 -24.48 -16.34
N GLY A 551 13.95 -24.75 -15.45
CA GLY A 551 14.36 -26.11 -15.09
C GLY A 551 13.59 -26.72 -13.91
N SER A 552 12.67 -25.96 -13.29
CA SER A 552 11.87 -26.46 -12.17
C SER A 552 10.72 -27.37 -12.62
N HIS A 553 10.08 -28.04 -11.66
CA HIS A 553 8.88 -28.83 -11.91
C HIS A 553 7.69 -27.99 -12.39
N THR A 554 7.65 -26.70 -12.03
CA THR A 554 6.61 -25.74 -12.39
C THR A 554 7.29 -24.46 -12.91
N PRO A 555 7.71 -24.45 -14.18
CA PRO A 555 8.38 -23.30 -14.75
C PRO A 555 7.41 -22.13 -14.91
N ARG A 556 7.96 -20.91 -14.82
CA ARG A 556 7.20 -19.67 -15.01
C ARG A 556 6.57 -19.60 -16.38
N THR A 557 5.43 -18.93 -16.47
CA THR A 557 4.78 -18.66 -17.76
C THR A 557 5.15 -17.30 -18.31
N ARG A 558 5.43 -17.23 -19.61
CA ARG A 558 5.72 -15.97 -20.30
C ARG A 558 4.44 -15.16 -20.50
N LEU A 559 4.46 -13.88 -20.15
CA LEU A 559 3.47 -12.90 -20.56
C LEU A 559 3.86 -12.34 -21.94
N GLU A 560 3.09 -12.67 -22.97
CA GLU A 560 3.37 -12.25 -24.34
C GLU A 560 2.72 -10.91 -24.68
N LEU A 561 3.54 -9.98 -25.20
CA LEU A 561 3.07 -8.71 -25.73
C LEU A 561 2.65 -8.85 -27.19
N TYR A 562 1.36 -8.67 -27.49
CA TYR A 562 0.85 -8.75 -28.85
C TYR A 562 0.80 -7.38 -29.52
N LYS A 563 1.64 -7.19 -30.56
CA LYS A 563 1.79 -5.94 -31.34
C LYS A 563 1.97 -4.71 -30.42
N PRO A 564 2.99 -4.69 -29.55
CA PRO A 564 3.07 -3.66 -28.52
C PRO A 564 3.43 -2.29 -29.10
N ASP A 565 2.56 -1.30 -28.96
CA ASP A 565 2.86 0.11 -29.23
C ASP A 565 3.19 0.86 -27.92
N LEU A 566 3.54 2.14 -27.98
CA LEU A 566 3.82 2.97 -26.81
C LEU A 566 2.59 3.04 -25.88
N PRO A 567 2.74 2.69 -24.59
CA PRO A 567 1.61 2.70 -23.66
C PRO A 567 1.05 4.09 -23.38
N THR A 568 1.82 5.15 -23.68
CA THR A 568 1.45 6.56 -23.48
C THR A 568 0.61 7.15 -24.62
N ARG A 569 0.44 6.43 -25.75
CA ARG A 569 -0.38 6.89 -26.89
C ARG A 569 -1.88 6.80 -26.63
N SER A 570 -2.29 5.91 -25.74
CA SER A 570 -3.68 5.74 -25.34
C SER A 570 -3.97 6.56 -24.07
N HIS A 571 -5.14 7.18 -24.00
CA HIS A 571 -5.65 7.79 -22.76
C HIS A 571 -6.49 6.81 -21.93
N ALA A 572 -6.69 5.58 -22.42
CA ALA A 572 -7.40 4.55 -21.66
C ALA A 572 -6.48 3.96 -20.59
N ALA A 573 -6.98 3.87 -19.36
CA ALA A 573 -6.29 3.22 -18.27
C ALA A 573 -6.08 1.72 -18.57
N LEU A 574 -4.88 1.24 -18.34
CA LEU A 574 -4.45 -0.14 -18.47
C LEU A 574 -4.70 -0.88 -17.16
N ARG A 575 -5.24 -2.08 -17.26
CA ARG A 575 -5.47 -2.97 -16.12
C ARG A 575 -4.30 -3.91 -15.92
N ILE A 576 -4.15 -4.41 -14.70
CA ILE A 576 -3.18 -5.48 -14.40
C ILE A 576 -3.64 -6.73 -15.15
N ASP A 577 -2.78 -7.22 -16.05
CA ASP A 577 -3.01 -8.42 -16.86
C ASP A 577 -2.05 -9.57 -16.50
N SER A 578 -1.02 -9.26 -15.71
CA SER A 578 -0.10 -10.24 -15.12
C SER A 578 -0.66 -10.99 -13.91
N GLN A 579 -0.06 -12.14 -13.65
CA GLN A 579 -0.28 -12.98 -12.47
C GLN A 579 1.06 -13.32 -11.81
N HIS A 580 1.02 -13.76 -10.55
CA HIS A 580 2.17 -14.33 -9.86
C HIS A 580 2.74 -15.52 -10.66
N ASP A 581 4.06 -15.74 -10.58
CA ASP A 581 4.79 -16.81 -11.28
C ASP A 581 4.79 -16.66 -12.82
N GLN A 582 4.76 -15.40 -13.28
CA GLN A 582 4.96 -15.03 -14.68
C GLN A 582 6.25 -14.26 -14.88
N TYR A 583 6.69 -14.14 -16.13
CA TYR A 583 7.77 -13.24 -16.51
C TYR A 583 7.45 -12.51 -17.80
N ILE A 584 8.09 -11.36 -18.01
CA ILE A 584 7.99 -10.60 -19.24
C ILE A 584 9.38 -10.25 -19.75
N GLU A 585 9.55 -10.19 -21.07
CA GLU A 585 10.78 -9.76 -21.70
C GLU A 585 10.65 -8.30 -22.17
N PHE A 586 11.65 -7.48 -21.87
CA PHE A 586 11.80 -6.21 -22.57
C PHE A 586 12.05 -6.48 -24.06
N THR A 587 11.27 -5.87 -24.93
CA THR A 587 11.36 -6.03 -26.38
C THR A 587 11.14 -4.71 -27.08
N HIS A 588 11.25 -4.70 -28.40
CA HIS A 588 10.97 -3.53 -29.21
C HIS A 588 9.46 -3.30 -29.37
N SER A 589 9.07 -2.06 -29.61
CA SER A 589 7.74 -1.71 -30.10
C SER A 589 7.47 -2.34 -31.47
N ASP A 590 6.19 -2.47 -31.83
CA ASP A 590 5.78 -3.08 -33.10
C ASP A 590 6.39 -2.35 -34.31
N PHE A 591 6.80 -3.11 -35.33
CA PHE A 591 7.42 -2.56 -36.53
C PHE A 591 6.48 -1.62 -37.28
N ASP A 592 5.23 -2.03 -37.49
CA ASP A 592 4.28 -1.24 -38.26
C ASP A 592 3.79 -0.04 -37.43
N ALA A 593 3.59 -0.19 -36.12
CA ALA A 593 3.09 0.88 -35.25
C ALA A 593 4.14 1.95 -34.91
N ASP A 594 5.42 1.59 -34.79
CA ASP A 594 6.45 2.45 -34.23
C ASP A 594 7.86 2.26 -34.81
N ALA A 595 8.01 1.50 -35.89
CA ALA A 595 9.31 1.15 -36.50
C ALA A 595 10.30 0.55 -35.48
N ALA A 596 9.81 -0.15 -34.46
CA ALA A 596 10.61 -0.71 -33.37
C ALA A 596 11.53 0.32 -32.67
N GLN A 597 11.12 1.58 -32.55
CA GLN A 597 12.01 2.63 -32.05
C GLN A 597 12.06 2.77 -30.53
N SER A 598 11.15 2.12 -29.80
CA SER A 598 11.08 2.16 -28.34
C SER A 598 11.19 0.76 -27.74
N THR A 599 11.73 0.66 -26.54
CA THR A 599 11.75 -0.58 -25.77
C THR A 599 10.57 -0.60 -24.80
N VAL A 600 9.81 -1.69 -24.82
CA VAL A 600 8.60 -1.92 -24.02
C VAL A 600 8.76 -3.22 -23.22
N PRO A 601 8.12 -3.36 -22.05
CA PRO A 601 7.25 -2.39 -21.37
C PRO A 601 8.01 -1.18 -20.82
N PHE A 602 7.27 -0.10 -20.53
CA PHE A 602 7.81 1.02 -19.76
C PHE A 602 7.81 0.70 -18.26
N ILE A 603 8.53 1.48 -17.46
CA ILE A 603 8.57 1.32 -16.00
C ILE A 603 7.72 2.41 -15.35
N ASP A 604 6.72 2.04 -14.55
CA ASP A 604 6.00 2.96 -13.68
C ASP A 604 6.90 3.36 -12.50
N VAL A 605 7.21 4.65 -12.38
CA VAL A 605 8.09 5.20 -11.33
C VAL A 605 7.33 5.90 -10.21
N GLN A 606 6.00 5.80 -10.21
CA GLN A 606 5.17 6.41 -9.18
C GLN A 606 5.33 5.72 -7.82
N PRO A 607 5.35 6.49 -6.72
CA PRO A 607 5.45 5.92 -5.39
C PRO A 607 4.18 5.20 -4.95
N VAL A 608 4.35 3.94 -4.52
CA VAL A 608 3.32 3.17 -3.83
C VAL A 608 3.58 3.26 -2.33
N VAL A 609 3.01 4.30 -1.74
CA VAL A 609 3.01 4.52 -0.29
C VAL A 609 1.55 4.56 0.13
N PRO A 610 1.04 3.50 0.80
CA PRO A 610 -0.31 3.51 1.34
C PRO A 610 -0.49 4.75 2.20
N SER A 611 -1.48 5.58 1.86
CA SER A 611 -1.84 6.67 2.75
C SER A 611 -2.56 6.08 3.97
N LYS A 612 -2.15 6.43 5.18
CA LYS A 612 -3.18 6.67 6.20
C LYS A 612 -3.82 8.00 5.82
N ALA A 613 -5.15 8.02 5.79
CA ALA A 613 -5.97 9.13 5.35
C ALA A 613 -5.35 10.50 5.65
N LEU A 614 -5.47 11.40 4.66
CA LEU A 614 -5.33 12.85 4.76
C LEU A 614 -5.44 13.30 6.23
N ASN A 615 -4.32 13.69 6.86
CA ASN A 615 -4.21 14.25 8.22
C ASN A 615 -3.83 13.33 9.41
N THR A 616 -3.44 12.06 9.22
CA THR A 616 -2.79 11.28 10.30
C THR A 616 -1.30 11.05 10.03
N LYS A 617 -0.46 11.30 11.05
CA LYS A 617 1.01 11.27 10.92
C LYS A 617 1.62 9.89 10.62
N GLY A 618 0.86 8.79 10.78
CA GLY A 618 1.37 7.42 10.72
C GLY A 618 1.37 6.78 9.33
N ALA A 619 2.03 5.63 9.21
CA ALA A 619 2.12 4.82 7.99
C ALA A 619 1.44 3.44 8.13
N THR A 620 1.24 2.74 7.02
CA THR A 620 0.71 1.36 6.98
C THR A 620 1.85 0.35 7.07
N LEU A 621 1.65 -0.68 7.90
CA LEU A 621 2.58 -1.81 7.99
C LEU A 621 2.45 -2.73 6.77
N LEU A 622 3.57 -3.06 6.15
CA LEU A 622 3.64 -3.94 4.98
C LEU A 622 4.21 -5.32 5.36
N SER A 623 3.67 -6.36 4.77
CA SER A 623 4.19 -7.73 4.89
C SER A 623 4.87 -8.21 3.61
N GLY A 624 4.56 -7.62 2.46
CA GLY A 624 5.06 -8.09 1.17
C GLY A 624 5.11 -7.01 0.11
N ALA A 625 5.69 -7.36 -1.03
CA ALA A 625 5.77 -6.55 -2.22
C ALA A 625 5.94 -7.44 -3.46
N GLY A 626 5.70 -6.86 -4.63
CA GLY A 626 5.87 -7.56 -5.89
C GLY A 626 5.95 -6.64 -7.08
N LEU A 627 6.15 -7.25 -8.24
CA LEU A 627 6.10 -6.59 -9.53
C LEU A 627 4.89 -7.08 -10.31
N TYR A 628 4.26 -6.16 -11.04
CA TYR A 628 3.17 -6.48 -11.95
C TYR A 628 3.39 -5.77 -13.27
N HIS A 629 2.81 -6.35 -14.32
CA HIS A 629 2.56 -5.69 -15.59
C HIS A 629 1.10 -5.28 -15.68
N ARG A 630 0.85 -4.07 -16.21
CA ARG A 630 -0.45 -3.61 -16.69
C ARG A 630 -0.36 -3.35 -18.19
N GLY A 631 -1.33 -3.86 -18.94
CA GLY A 631 -1.25 -3.89 -20.39
C GLY A 631 -2.58 -4.12 -21.09
N ALA A 632 -2.53 -4.05 -22.41
CA ALA A 632 -3.62 -4.37 -23.31
C ALA A 632 -3.05 -4.75 -24.68
N ARG A 633 -3.83 -5.45 -25.51
CA ARG A 633 -3.45 -5.72 -26.90
C ARG A 633 -3.18 -4.41 -27.65
N GLY A 634 -2.09 -4.34 -28.40
CA GLY A 634 -1.69 -3.11 -29.07
C GLY A 634 -0.92 -2.12 -28.18
N SER A 635 -0.61 -2.47 -26.93
CA SER A 635 0.14 -1.64 -25.98
C SER A 635 1.25 -2.45 -25.34
N GLY A 636 2.43 -1.85 -25.23
CA GLY A 636 3.58 -2.41 -24.54
C GLY A 636 3.46 -2.38 -23.03
N GLY A 637 2.51 -1.64 -22.46
CA GLY A 637 2.21 -1.64 -21.03
C GLY A 637 3.27 -1.03 -20.12
N PHE A 638 3.03 -1.16 -18.81
CA PHE A 638 3.93 -0.71 -17.76
C PHE A 638 4.23 -1.83 -16.77
N ILE A 639 5.48 -1.94 -16.33
CA ILE A 639 5.86 -2.69 -15.13
C ILE A 639 5.83 -1.73 -13.95
N GLY A 640 5.10 -2.10 -12.90
CA GLY A 640 4.98 -1.32 -11.67
C GLY A 640 5.23 -2.16 -10.42
N VAL A 641 5.36 -1.47 -9.29
CA VAL A 641 5.50 -2.09 -7.96
C VAL A 641 4.13 -2.20 -7.30
N LYS A 642 3.85 -3.36 -6.71
CA LYS A 642 2.71 -3.60 -5.82
C LYS A 642 3.24 -3.82 -4.40
N VAL A 643 2.52 -3.34 -3.39
CA VAL A 643 2.81 -3.62 -1.97
C VAL A 643 1.65 -4.40 -1.35
N ILE A 644 1.97 -5.26 -0.38
CA ILE A 644 1.00 -6.10 0.32
C ILE A 644 0.94 -5.63 1.78
N THR A 645 -0.24 -5.18 2.21
CA THR A 645 -0.46 -4.74 3.60
C THR A 645 -0.39 -5.92 4.56
N TYR A 646 0.04 -5.67 5.80
CA TYR A 646 0.09 -6.68 6.86
C TYR A 646 -1.31 -7.26 7.16
N ASP A 647 -1.37 -8.57 7.39
CA ASP A 647 -2.61 -9.27 7.76
C ASP A 647 -2.93 -9.08 9.25
N TYR A 648 -3.95 -8.26 9.53
CA TYR A 648 -4.42 -7.99 10.88
C TYR A 648 -5.48 -8.99 11.38
N SER A 649 -5.91 -9.95 10.57
CA SER A 649 -6.99 -10.89 10.91
C SER A 649 -6.76 -11.62 12.24
N LYS A 650 -5.51 -11.99 12.53
CA LYS A 650 -5.11 -12.69 13.77
C LYS A 650 -5.11 -11.82 15.02
N HIS A 651 -5.15 -10.49 14.84
CA HIS A 651 -5.13 -9.51 15.93
C HIS A 651 -6.51 -8.96 16.26
N VAL A 652 -7.53 -9.29 15.45
CA VAL A 652 -8.92 -8.98 15.76
C VAL A 652 -9.45 -9.93 16.81
N LYS A 653 -9.71 -9.41 18.02
CA LYS A 653 -10.27 -10.15 19.15
C LYS A 653 -11.34 -9.32 19.85
N ALA A 654 -12.25 -9.97 20.55
CA ALA A 654 -13.07 -9.30 21.55
C ALA A 654 -12.51 -9.69 22.92
N GLU A 655 -12.11 -8.71 23.72
CA GLU A 655 -11.81 -8.93 25.14
C GLU A 655 -13.04 -8.47 25.94
N PRO A 656 -13.91 -9.40 26.38
CA PRO A 656 -15.03 -9.03 27.22
C PRO A 656 -14.52 -8.56 28.60
N PRO A 657 -15.29 -7.74 29.32
CA PRO A 657 -14.95 -7.36 30.68
C PRO A 657 -14.87 -8.63 31.55
N PRO A 658 -14.00 -8.68 32.56
CA PRO A 658 -13.94 -9.82 33.48
C PRO A 658 -15.33 -10.15 34.04
N SER A 659 -15.68 -11.44 34.07
CA SER A 659 -16.90 -11.89 34.73
C SER A 659 -16.69 -11.87 36.24
N GLU A 660 -17.44 -11.04 36.97
CA GLU A 660 -17.73 -11.34 38.37
C GLU A 660 -18.52 -12.65 38.41
N PHE A 661 -18.22 -13.52 39.39
CA PHE A 661 -18.80 -14.85 39.62
C PHE A 661 -18.15 -16.01 38.85
N VAL A 662 -16.86 -16.25 39.10
CA VAL A 662 -16.45 -17.63 39.39
C VAL A 662 -16.56 -17.77 40.90
N ASP A 663 -17.62 -18.43 41.36
CA ASP A 663 -17.67 -18.91 42.73
C ASP A 663 -16.61 -20.03 42.81
N GLU A 664 -15.46 -19.77 43.43
CA GLU A 664 -14.39 -20.77 43.64
C GLU A 664 -14.85 -21.95 44.52
N SER A 665 -16.13 -22.00 44.90
CA SER A 665 -16.74 -23.08 45.68
C SER A 665 -17.37 -24.22 44.84
N GLU A 666 -17.48 -24.11 43.51
CA GLU A 666 -18.09 -25.17 42.67
C GLU A 666 -17.13 -25.90 41.69
N THR A 667 -15.81 -25.90 41.93
CA THR A 667 -14.87 -26.78 41.19
C THR A 667 -14.47 -28.04 41.95
N THR A 668 -15.42 -28.65 42.67
CA THR A 668 -15.27 -30.03 43.20
C THR A 668 -16.41 -30.95 42.78
N GLU A 669 -16.74 -30.99 41.49
CA GLU A 669 -17.42 -32.17 40.93
C GLU A 669 -16.49 -32.94 39.99
N PHE A 670 -16.05 -34.08 40.53
CA PHE A 670 -15.51 -35.25 39.86
C PHE A 670 -15.88 -35.39 38.38
N VAL A 671 -14.88 -35.32 37.51
CA VAL A 671 -14.94 -35.97 36.19
C VAL A 671 -14.53 -37.43 36.39
N PRO A 672 -15.41 -38.43 36.15
CA PRO A 672 -14.98 -39.81 36.15
C PRO A 672 -14.12 -40.05 34.90
N ILE A 673 -12.91 -40.53 35.12
CA ILE A 673 -12.09 -41.12 34.07
C ILE A 673 -12.78 -42.42 33.66
N VAL A 674 -13.25 -42.49 32.42
CA VAL A 674 -13.61 -43.75 31.77
C VAL A 674 -12.61 -43.98 30.64
N ASN A 675 -11.97 -45.15 30.73
CA ASN A 675 -10.95 -45.70 29.82
C ASN A 675 -11.36 -45.68 28.35
#